data_AF-A0A069DVU5-F1
#
_entry.id   AF-A0A069DVU5-F1
#
_cell.length_a   1.000
_cell.length_b   1.000
_cell.length_c   1.000
_cell.angle_alpha   90.00
_cell.angle_beta   90.00
_cell.angle_gamma   90.00
#
_symmetry.space_group_name_H-M   'P 1'
#
loop_
_entity.id
_entity.type
_entity.pdbx_description
1 polymer ?
#
loop_
_entity_poly.entity_id
_entity_poly.type
_entity_poly.pdbx_seq_one_letter_code
_entity_poly.pdbx_strand_id
1 'polypeptide(L)'
;MLGPESVSKGCFGFCPKSPAGKKKSKAPAPNPLKIFSNEIWYEGYAKIWNEIGTKLETVEDDVTEKLLSDLLSFITSSEATHQIPTAALLTGINLPDHDVLFGHLIKKIKCEKKVSHKVALLSSSDCCSIKHAIERTVSHLMSGQTKLLESPSSDEEDDLDSEDDENIKQKFVKKSACTMRTLLQWYQNENELSPSKKVKFNKEDKGKLIIILKDFEAISSKVLQDFVQILSGYVNMLPLVLVLGVATTLSSISDNLSHSTTSRLCLKSFQSQPSVYFLNNTLNKVFLSPDCPFQLSGKLFKFFTNVFLFYDFSVNRFTQGIKYCVMEHFREGGSIVGLLCCSEDDFEHNIAKMNHNHLEELRRIDSFKKHIERLKDDQLVDALLNDEDATKKEALKLMRQLRQTIKEFYLCLHILHLLVSQLPNAPLGVQLRELYAVAMTKDITRTDDYKECRQLLEFQAKDQLIMKMNKIITLLNENKSLSGNLQGNLRDFKIKLENAGLNQVKRTPVKIEIRKRSQLKQKVVEMGSIGQSEFEQMRTTLLDYLMYDVLNKALQPPSTNDSKWCFWEILILVETEARHRVVPRIRAPIHVALNNPHHYLQCDCCKMESEDQILPTMPDICIAYKLHLESSCLINMYDWLQSFNLIVNPKGTQGVEVDQKIQARFTQAVAELEFLGFIKSSKRKTDHMEKLTWGGPLHSV
;
A
#
# COMPACT_ATOMS: atom_id res chain seq x y z
N MET A 1 -10.46 16.81 -36.99
CA MET A 1 -9.07 17.31 -36.99
C MET A 1 -9.03 18.72 -36.44
N LEU A 2 -8.93 18.86 -35.11
CA LEU A 2 -8.77 20.14 -34.42
C LEU A 2 -7.64 19.95 -33.40
N GLY A 3 -6.41 20.33 -33.77
CA GLY A 3 -5.18 20.17 -32.96
C GLY A 3 -3.93 19.98 -33.85
N PRO A 4 -2.69 20.19 -33.32
CA PRO A 4 -1.45 20.18 -34.09
C PRO A 4 -1.03 18.75 -34.45
N GLU A 5 -1.85 18.05 -35.23
CA GLU A 5 -1.53 16.73 -35.77
C GLU A 5 -0.69 16.94 -37.04
N SER A 6 0.64 16.95 -36.90
CA SER A 6 1.51 16.87 -38.07
C SER A 6 1.49 15.44 -38.59
N VAL A 7 1.28 15.30 -39.90
CA VAL A 7 1.43 14.02 -40.62
C VAL A 7 2.87 13.48 -40.54
N SER A 8 3.86 14.34 -40.21
CA SER A 8 5.29 14.00 -40.26
C SER A 8 6.02 13.96 -38.91
N LYS A 9 5.46 14.57 -37.86
CA LYS A 9 6.13 14.73 -36.55
C LYS A 9 5.31 14.06 -35.46
N GLY A 10 5.95 13.23 -34.65
CA GLY A 10 5.34 12.57 -33.48
C GLY A 10 5.53 13.31 -32.15
N CYS A 11 6.39 14.33 -32.09
CA CYS A 11 6.69 15.07 -30.86
C CYS A 11 6.61 16.58 -31.11
N PHE A 12 5.96 17.30 -30.19
CA PHE A 12 5.81 18.75 -30.24
C PHE A 12 6.26 19.36 -28.92
N GLY A 13 7.42 20.02 -28.91
CA GLY A 13 7.95 20.71 -27.74
C GLY A 13 7.32 22.09 -27.58
N PHE A 14 6.44 22.25 -26.58
CA PHE A 14 5.89 23.55 -26.21
C PHE A 14 6.69 24.16 -25.05
N CYS A 15 7.81 24.79 -25.36
CA CYS A 15 8.55 25.56 -24.36
C CYS A 15 7.95 26.97 -24.27
N PRO A 16 7.31 27.36 -23.15
CA PRO A 16 6.84 28.73 -22.98
C PRO A 16 8.05 29.66 -23.05
N LYS A 17 8.06 30.60 -24.01
CA LYS A 17 9.13 31.58 -24.14
C LYS A 17 9.22 32.38 -22.84
N SER A 18 10.31 32.24 -22.10
CA SER A 18 10.60 33.13 -20.97
C SER A 18 10.56 34.57 -21.47
N PRO A 19 9.89 35.52 -20.77
CA PRO A 19 9.97 36.93 -21.14
C PRO A 19 11.45 37.34 -21.18
N ALA A 20 11.89 37.87 -22.31
CA ALA A 20 13.29 38.19 -22.57
C ALA A 20 13.87 39.03 -21.42
N GLY A 21 14.94 38.53 -20.78
CA GLY A 21 15.75 39.32 -19.84
C GLY A 21 15.84 38.83 -18.39
N LYS A 22 15.17 37.76 -17.96
CA LYS A 22 15.43 37.16 -16.63
C LYS A 22 16.22 35.87 -16.75
N LYS A 23 17.45 35.89 -16.21
CA LYS A 23 18.33 34.71 -16.04
C LYS A 23 17.50 33.54 -15.50
N LYS A 24 17.67 32.35 -16.09
CA LYS A 24 17.15 31.07 -15.58
C LYS A 24 17.55 30.94 -14.09
N SER A 25 16.69 31.33 -13.15
CA SER A 25 16.76 30.68 -11.86
C SER A 25 16.28 29.26 -12.12
N LYS A 26 17.09 28.27 -11.75
CA LYS A 26 16.67 26.87 -11.65
C LYS A 26 15.63 26.73 -10.53
N ALA A 27 14.55 27.50 -10.61
CA ALA A 27 13.40 27.29 -9.76
C ALA A 27 12.71 26.04 -10.31
N PRO A 28 12.55 24.97 -9.50
CA PRO A 28 11.77 23.82 -9.92
C PRO A 28 10.41 24.31 -10.39
N ALA A 29 9.86 23.68 -11.44
CA ALA A 29 8.56 24.02 -12.00
C ALA A 29 7.59 24.37 -10.87
N PRO A 30 6.88 25.52 -10.93
CA PRO A 30 6.02 25.93 -9.83
C PRO A 30 5.06 24.78 -9.54
N ASN A 31 5.20 24.18 -8.36
CA ASN A 31 4.40 23.03 -7.96
C ASN A 31 2.93 23.37 -8.27
N PRO A 32 2.24 22.62 -9.15
CA PRO A 32 0.89 22.97 -9.60
C PRO A 32 -0.10 23.05 -8.44
N LEU A 33 0.23 22.42 -7.31
CA LEU A 33 -0.52 22.48 -6.07
C LEU A 33 -0.35 23.80 -5.28
N LYS A 34 0.56 24.69 -5.69
CA LYS A 34 0.69 26.04 -5.11
C LYS A 34 -0.59 26.87 -5.28
N ILE A 35 -1.40 26.56 -6.28
CA ILE A 35 -2.69 27.22 -6.53
C ILE A 35 -3.62 27.00 -5.33
N PHE A 36 -3.61 25.80 -4.76
CA PHE A 36 -4.47 25.40 -3.64
C PHE A 36 -3.86 25.72 -2.27
N SER A 37 -2.66 26.33 -2.21
CA SER A 37 -2.00 26.59 -0.93
C SER A 37 -2.76 27.55 -0.02
N ASN A 38 -3.67 28.37 -0.58
CA ASN A 38 -4.52 29.27 0.20
C ASN A 38 -5.86 28.59 0.62
N GLU A 39 -6.13 27.38 0.16
CA GLU A 39 -7.38 26.68 0.45
C GLU A 39 -7.25 25.89 1.76
N ILE A 40 -8.22 26.09 2.67
CA ILE A 40 -8.21 25.54 4.03
C ILE A 40 -8.09 24.01 4.03
N TRP A 41 -8.74 23.34 3.07
CA TRP A 41 -8.67 21.88 2.96
C TRP A 41 -7.27 21.38 2.58
N TYR A 42 -6.52 22.13 1.78
CA TYR A 42 -5.16 21.77 1.38
C TYR A 42 -4.17 21.99 2.54
N GLU A 43 -4.34 23.05 3.32
CA GLU A 43 -3.55 23.27 4.54
C GLU A 43 -3.74 22.12 5.54
N GLY A 44 -4.99 21.71 5.79
CA GLY A 44 -5.32 20.57 6.65
C GLY A 44 -4.74 19.26 6.11
N TYR A 45 -4.91 18.99 4.80
CA TYR A 45 -4.33 17.84 4.11
C TYR A 45 -2.80 17.78 4.27
N ALA A 46 -2.11 18.89 3.99
CA ALA A 46 -0.66 18.95 4.02
C ALA A 46 -0.11 18.73 5.43
N LYS A 47 -0.76 19.32 6.45
CA LYS A 47 -0.38 19.12 7.86
C LYS A 47 -0.45 17.63 8.23
N ILE A 48 -1.58 16.98 8.00
CA ILE A 48 -1.79 15.58 8.37
C ILE A 48 -0.90 14.65 7.56
N TRP A 49 -0.77 14.88 6.25
CA TRP A 49 0.07 14.02 5.43
C TRP A 49 1.55 14.12 5.82
N ASN A 50 2.03 15.29 6.25
CA ASN A 50 3.39 15.43 6.77
C ASN A 50 3.57 14.72 8.12
N GLU A 51 2.58 14.79 9.01
CA GLU A 51 2.58 14.03 10.27
C GLU A 51 2.57 12.51 10.02
N ILE A 52 1.77 12.04 9.07
CA ILE A 52 1.75 10.62 8.65
C ILE A 52 3.08 10.24 8.00
N GLY A 53 3.61 11.08 7.12
CA GLY A 53 4.88 10.85 6.41
C GLY A 53 6.07 10.70 7.37
N THR A 54 6.19 11.60 8.35
CA THR A 54 7.24 11.50 9.38
C THR A 54 7.09 10.25 10.26
N LYS A 55 5.85 9.84 10.58
CA LYS A 55 5.59 8.56 11.26
C LYS A 55 5.94 7.35 10.37
N LEU A 56 5.73 7.42 9.06
CA LEU A 56 6.09 6.33 8.15
C LEU A 56 7.61 6.16 8.05
N GLU A 57 8.35 7.26 7.86
CA GLU A 57 9.81 7.24 7.79
C GLU A 57 10.44 6.68 9.08
N THR A 58 9.95 7.09 10.25
CA THR A 58 10.46 6.55 11.53
C THR A 58 10.20 5.05 11.69
N VAL A 59 9.03 4.57 11.25
CA VAL A 59 8.70 3.14 11.32
C VAL A 59 9.55 2.30 10.35
N GLU A 60 9.83 2.83 9.17
CA GLU A 60 10.71 2.16 8.19
C GLU A 60 12.16 2.12 8.69
N ASP A 61 12.66 3.20 9.26
CA ASP A 61 13.99 3.28 9.85
C ASP A 61 14.16 2.29 11.01
N ASP A 62 13.19 2.22 11.94
CA ASP A 62 13.20 1.28 13.07
C ASP A 62 13.38 -0.19 12.63
N VAL A 63 12.66 -0.59 11.57
CA VAL A 63 12.67 -1.99 11.10
C VAL A 63 13.96 -2.30 10.35
N THR A 64 14.44 -1.35 9.55
CA THR A 64 15.62 -1.55 8.71
C THR A 64 16.92 -1.36 9.48
N GLU A 65 16.91 -0.63 10.60
CA GLU A 65 18.12 -0.27 11.35
C GLU A 65 18.98 -1.48 11.73
N LYS A 66 18.35 -2.54 12.25
CA LYS A 66 19.02 -3.79 12.68
C LYS A 66 19.73 -4.48 11.52
N LEU A 67 19.03 -4.62 10.39
CA LEU A 67 19.60 -5.24 9.18
C LEU A 67 20.74 -4.38 8.63
N LEU A 68 20.57 -3.07 8.62
CA LEU A 68 21.59 -2.14 8.14
C LEU A 68 22.82 -2.13 9.07
N SER A 69 22.65 -2.24 10.40
CA SER A 69 23.79 -2.36 11.31
C SER A 69 24.54 -3.68 11.13
N ASP A 70 23.83 -4.78 10.90
CA ASP A 70 24.45 -6.09 10.64
C ASP A 70 25.23 -6.08 9.32
N LEU A 71 24.68 -5.48 8.27
CA LEU A 71 25.37 -5.27 6.99
C LEU A 71 26.61 -4.40 7.14
N LEU A 72 26.53 -3.28 7.87
CA LEU A 72 27.68 -2.43 8.13
C LEU A 72 28.76 -3.16 8.92
N SER A 73 28.39 -3.91 9.96
CA SER A 73 29.36 -4.71 10.73
C SER A 73 30.11 -5.72 9.84
N PHE A 74 29.43 -6.30 8.85
CA PHE A 74 30.03 -7.20 7.87
C PHE A 74 30.93 -6.45 6.89
N ILE A 75 30.48 -5.32 6.35
CA ILE A 75 31.27 -4.49 5.43
C ILE A 75 32.56 -4.04 6.13
N THR A 76 32.50 -3.62 7.39
CA THR A 76 33.67 -3.14 8.16
C THR A 76 34.61 -4.27 8.55
N SER A 77 34.10 -5.45 8.91
CA SER A 77 34.94 -6.60 9.29
C SER A 77 35.56 -7.37 8.12
N SER A 78 34.99 -7.30 6.91
CA SER A 78 35.42 -8.15 5.80
C SER A 78 36.67 -7.63 5.08
N GLU A 79 37.77 -8.39 5.08
CA GLU A 79 38.94 -8.09 4.26
C GLU A 79 38.94 -8.90 2.96
N ALA A 80 39.17 -8.21 1.84
CA ALA A 80 39.22 -8.84 0.53
C ALA A 80 40.61 -9.47 0.32
N THR A 81 40.69 -10.80 0.39
CA THR A 81 41.93 -11.56 0.16
C THR A 81 41.93 -12.15 -1.25
N HIS A 82 41.57 -13.43 -1.40
CA HIS A 82 41.44 -14.11 -2.69
C HIS A 82 40.00 -14.24 -3.21
N GLN A 83 39.01 -14.02 -2.33
CA GLN A 83 37.60 -14.04 -2.68
C GLN A 83 37.00 -12.66 -2.43
N ILE A 84 36.01 -12.28 -3.24
CA ILE A 84 35.27 -11.03 -3.06
C ILE A 84 34.26 -11.24 -1.93
N PRO A 85 34.36 -10.51 -0.80
CA PRO A 85 33.33 -10.54 0.23
C PRO A 85 32.01 -10.05 -0.36
N THR A 86 31.00 -10.91 -0.33
CA THR A 86 29.72 -10.68 -0.99
C THR A 86 28.58 -10.84 0.00
N ALA A 87 27.81 -9.78 0.22
CA ALA A 87 26.57 -9.84 0.98
C ALA A 87 25.41 -10.14 0.03
N ALA A 88 24.75 -11.29 0.20
CA ALA A 88 23.51 -11.60 -0.50
C ALA A 88 22.33 -11.13 0.36
N LEU A 89 21.70 -10.02 -0.04
CA LEU A 89 20.55 -9.46 0.66
C LEU A 89 19.26 -9.99 0.03
N LEU A 90 18.54 -10.83 0.77
CA LEU A 90 17.23 -11.32 0.40
C LEU A 90 16.20 -10.23 0.71
N THR A 91 15.84 -9.46 -0.31
CA THR A 91 14.96 -8.30 -0.18
C THR A 91 13.50 -8.61 -0.50
N GLY A 92 13.22 -9.73 -1.17
CA GLY A 92 11.86 -10.12 -1.59
C GLY A 92 11.45 -9.51 -2.93
N ILE A 93 10.19 -9.75 -3.34
CA ILE A 93 9.67 -9.48 -4.69
C ILE A 93 9.49 -7.96 -4.98
N ASN A 94 9.50 -7.11 -3.96
CA ASN A 94 9.18 -5.67 -4.06
C ASN A 94 10.35 -4.80 -4.57
N LEU A 95 10.69 -4.89 -5.84
CA LEU A 95 11.76 -4.11 -6.47
C LEU A 95 11.72 -2.57 -6.22
N PRO A 96 10.54 -1.89 -6.16
CA PRO A 96 10.48 -0.44 -5.92
C PRO A 96 10.82 -0.03 -4.49
N ASP A 97 10.48 -0.86 -3.50
CA ASP A 97 10.73 -0.55 -2.08
C ASP A 97 12.24 -0.70 -1.77
N HIS A 98 12.99 -1.47 -2.58
CA HIS A 98 14.44 -1.65 -2.46
C HIS A 98 15.23 -0.37 -2.71
N ASP A 99 14.70 0.57 -3.50
CA ASP A 99 15.38 1.87 -3.73
C ASP A 99 15.52 2.66 -2.43
N VAL A 100 14.46 2.64 -1.60
CA VAL A 100 14.47 3.29 -0.29
C VAL A 100 15.48 2.60 0.63
N LEU A 101 15.45 1.26 0.67
CA LEU A 101 16.35 0.47 1.51
C LEU A 101 17.83 0.65 1.14
N PHE A 102 18.18 0.58 -0.15
CA PHE A 102 19.54 0.84 -0.60
C PHE A 102 19.93 2.32 -0.44
N GLY A 103 18.99 3.24 -0.59
CA GLY A 103 19.17 4.65 -0.25
C GLY A 103 19.55 4.85 1.23
N HIS A 104 18.85 4.18 2.14
CA HIS A 104 19.14 4.21 3.58
C HIS A 104 20.48 3.55 3.89
N LEU A 105 20.82 2.43 3.25
CA LEU A 105 22.14 1.81 3.35
C LEU A 105 23.25 2.76 2.90
N ILE A 106 23.09 3.43 1.75
CA ILE A 106 24.07 4.40 1.24
C ILE A 106 24.23 5.58 2.21
N LYS A 107 23.13 6.12 2.75
CA LYS A 107 23.16 7.17 3.77
C LYS A 107 23.92 6.70 5.02
N LYS A 108 23.62 5.50 5.53
CA LYS A 108 24.25 4.94 6.73
C LYS A 108 25.76 4.69 6.54
N ILE A 109 26.16 4.15 5.39
CA ILE A 109 27.57 3.96 5.00
C ILE A 109 28.30 5.31 4.94
N LYS A 110 27.67 6.36 4.40
CA LYS A 110 28.28 7.70 4.30
C LYS A 110 28.38 8.40 5.66
N CYS A 111 27.43 8.18 6.57
CA CYS A 111 27.40 8.78 7.90
C CYS A 111 28.46 8.19 8.86
N GLU A 112 29.05 7.05 8.53
CA GLU A 112 30.06 6.39 9.36
C GLU A 112 31.39 7.17 9.33
N LYS A 113 31.69 7.89 10.42
CA LYS A 113 32.82 8.84 10.51
C LYS A 113 34.21 8.20 10.56
N LYS A 114 34.32 6.88 10.71
CA LYS A 114 35.61 6.19 10.93
C LYS A 114 36.37 5.87 9.64
N VAL A 115 35.66 5.63 8.53
CA VAL A 115 36.27 5.19 7.25
C VAL A 115 35.47 5.74 6.07
N SER A 116 36.13 6.35 5.07
CA SER A 116 35.48 6.93 3.89
C SER A 116 35.12 5.88 2.83
N HIS A 117 34.07 5.10 3.09
CA HIS A 117 33.56 4.13 2.11
C HIS A 117 32.98 4.82 0.86
N LYS A 118 33.29 4.29 -0.33
CA LYS A 118 32.71 4.74 -1.61
C LYS A 118 31.72 3.69 -2.09
N VAL A 119 30.55 4.12 -2.53
CA VAL A 119 29.45 3.22 -2.94
C VAL A 119 29.06 3.48 -4.38
N ALA A 120 28.92 2.41 -5.16
CA ALA A 120 28.32 2.41 -6.48
C ALA A 120 27.05 1.55 -6.48
N LEU A 121 25.90 2.17 -6.73
CA LEU A 121 24.64 1.48 -7.01
C LEU A 121 24.53 1.21 -8.50
N LEU A 122 24.20 -0.02 -8.89
CA LEU A 122 23.98 -0.44 -10.26
C LEU A 122 22.60 -1.09 -10.38
N SER A 123 21.82 -0.63 -11.35
CA SER A 123 20.57 -1.25 -11.78
C SER A 123 20.79 -2.21 -12.95
N SER A 124 19.77 -2.99 -13.28
CA SER A 124 19.77 -3.87 -14.46
C SER A 124 19.88 -3.08 -15.78
N SER A 125 19.25 -1.91 -15.87
CA SER A 125 19.33 -1.00 -17.03
C SER A 125 20.75 -0.55 -17.35
N ASP A 126 21.62 -0.50 -16.33
CA ASP A 126 22.99 -0.03 -16.45
C ASP A 126 23.94 -1.15 -16.89
N CYS A 127 23.48 -2.39 -16.80
CA CYS A 127 24.25 -3.61 -17.04
C CYS A 127 23.89 -4.31 -18.36
N CYS A 128 23.48 -3.56 -19.40
CA CYS A 128 23.17 -4.13 -20.72
C CYS A 128 24.38 -4.81 -21.40
N SER A 129 25.58 -4.32 -21.13
CA SER A 129 26.84 -4.94 -21.57
C SER A 129 27.93 -4.72 -20.53
N ILE A 130 28.98 -5.52 -20.60
CA ILE A 130 30.09 -5.45 -19.64
C ILE A 130 30.80 -4.09 -19.64
N LYS A 131 30.89 -3.46 -20.82
CA LYS A 131 31.46 -2.13 -20.99
C LYS A 131 30.67 -1.11 -20.17
N HIS A 132 29.35 -1.10 -20.33
CA HIS A 132 28.47 -0.18 -19.62
C HIS A 132 28.50 -0.41 -18.10
N ALA A 133 28.50 -1.68 -17.67
CA ALA A 133 28.60 -2.04 -16.25
C ALA A 133 29.88 -1.48 -15.60
N ILE A 134 31.04 -1.66 -16.26
CA ILE A 134 32.32 -1.15 -15.75
C ILE A 134 32.37 0.38 -15.79
N GLU A 135 31.95 1.00 -16.90
CA GLU A 135 31.95 2.47 -17.03
C GLU A 135 31.08 3.13 -15.95
N ARG A 136 29.89 2.58 -15.69
CA ARG A 136 28.98 3.04 -14.62
C ARG A 136 29.56 2.80 -13.23
N THR A 137 30.13 1.62 -12.97
CA THR A 137 30.78 1.31 -11.68
C THR A 137 31.88 2.30 -11.36
N VAL A 138 32.80 2.50 -12.31
CA VAL A 138 33.94 3.41 -12.14
C VAL A 138 33.47 4.85 -12.02
N SER A 139 32.49 5.27 -12.83
CA SER A 139 31.90 6.60 -12.72
C SER A 139 31.31 6.84 -11.34
N HIS A 140 30.49 5.92 -10.81
CA HIS A 140 29.83 6.07 -9.52
C HIS A 140 30.82 6.07 -8.35
N LEU A 141 31.88 5.24 -8.40
CA LEU A 141 32.92 5.22 -7.37
C LEU A 141 33.77 6.50 -7.38
N MET A 142 34.12 7.02 -8.56
CA MET A 142 34.99 8.19 -8.70
C MET A 142 34.28 9.51 -8.42
N SER A 143 33.06 9.70 -8.95
CA SER A 143 32.33 10.96 -8.77
C SER A 143 31.71 11.07 -7.38
N GLY A 144 31.55 9.94 -6.68
CA GLY A 144 30.62 9.85 -5.55
C GLY A 144 29.19 10.07 -6.02
N GLN A 145 28.23 9.32 -5.49
CA GLN A 145 26.82 9.59 -5.78
C GLN A 145 26.39 10.88 -5.08
N THR A 146 26.55 12.01 -5.76
CA THR A 146 26.16 13.34 -5.26
C THR A 146 24.86 13.86 -5.89
N LYS A 147 24.19 13.10 -6.77
CA LYS A 147 22.99 13.59 -7.48
C LYS A 147 21.78 12.67 -7.65
N LEU A 148 21.79 11.40 -7.20
CA LEU A 148 20.69 10.46 -7.52
C LEU A 148 19.58 10.34 -6.46
N LEU A 149 19.70 10.98 -5.29
CA LEU A 149 18.70 10.87 -4.22
C LEU A 149 17.82 12.12 -4.05
N GLU A 150 18.01 13.15 -4.88
CA GLU A 150 17.09 14.28 -4.98
C GLU A 150 16.37 14.20 -6.33
N SER A 151 15.10 13.79 -6.27
CA SER A 151 14.08 13.73 -7.33
C SER A 151 14.23 12.69 -8.46
N PRO A 152 13.21 11.81 -8.67
CA PRO A 152 13.01 11.11 -9.92
C PRO A 152 12.26 12.03 -10.88
N SER A 153 12.99 12.83 -11.66
CA SER A 153 12.44 13.46 -12.85
C SER A 153 13.25 13.00 -14.05
N SER A 154 12.56 12.20 -14.87
CA SER A 154 12.83 11.80 -16.25
C SER A 154 13.84 12.63 -17.03
N ASP A 155 14.71 11.90 -17.74
CA ASP A 155 15.22 12.21 -19.08
C ASP A 155 15.91 13.58 -19.26
N GLU A 156 17.22 13.60 -18.98
CA GLU A 156 18.16 14.51 -19.65
C GLU A 156 19.34 13.68 -20.18
N GLU A 157 19.10 12.92 -21.25
CA GLU A 157 20.12 12.72 -22.29
C GLU A 157 19.89 13.82 -23.34
N ASP A 158 20.99 14.43 -23.76
CA ASP A 158 21.12 15.41 -24.86
C ASP A 158 20.77 16.89 -24.57
N ASP A 159 21.79 17.65 -24.16
CA ASP A 159 22.09 19.01 -24.68
C ASP A 159 23.41 19.52 -24.05
N LEU A 160 24.54 19.33 -24.74
CA LEU A 160 25.88 19.78 -24.34
C LEU A 160 26.49 20.82 -25.29
N ASP A 161 25.68 21.73 -25.86
CA ASP A 161 26.17 22.85 -26.69
C ASP A 161 25.85 24.22 -26.07
N SER A 162 26.37 24.49 -24.86
CA SER A 162 26.54 25.87 -24.39
C SER A 162 27.91 26.05 -23.74
N GLU A 163 28.72 26.93 -24.33
CA GLU A 163 30.16 27.10 -24.04
C GLU A 163 30.49 27.85 -22.74
N ASP A 164 29.52 28.16 -21.87
CA ASP A 164 29.72 29.09 -20.75
C ASP A 164 29.41 28.46 -19.37
N ASP A 165 30.16 27.43 -18.96
CA ASP A 165 30.15 26.95 -17.56
C ASP A 165 31.53 26.39 -17.13
N GLU A 166 32.56 27.26 -17.13
CA GLU A 166 33.94 26.92 -16.76
C GLU A 166 34.16 26.67 -15.24
N ASN A 167 33.20 27.00 -14.36
CA ASN A 167 33.41 26.96 -12.89
C ASN A 167 32.67 25.85 -12.11
N ILE A 168 32.03 24.89 -12.79
CA ILE A 168 31.45 23.66 -12.16
C ILE A 168 32.05 22.40 -12.81
N LYS A 169 33.35 22.41 -13.14
CA LYS A 169 34.11 21.22 -13.57
C LYS A 169 34.78 20.53 -12.37
N GLN A 170 34.02 20.18 -11.33
CA GLN A 170 34.50 19.15 -10.40
C GLN A 170 34.35 17.77 -11.07
N LYS A 171 35.43 17.36 -11.76
CA LYS A 171 35.82 15.98 -12.14
C LYS A 171 34.69 15.02 -12.57
N PHE A 172 33.96 15.32 -13.64
CA PHE A 172 33.31 14.24 -14.40
C PHE A 172 34.33 13.63 -15.36
N VAL A 173 34.71 12.38 -15.10
CA VAL A 173 35.49 11.59 -16.06
C VAL A 173 34.54 11.24 -17.21
N LYS A 174 34.99 11.45 -18.46
CA LYS A 174 34.23 11.04 -19.65
C LYS A 174 33.92 9.54 -19.54
N LYS A 175 32.67 9.13 -19.79
CA LYS A 175 32.23 7.71 -19.69
C LYS A 175 33.17 6.76 -20.44
N SER A 176 33.68 7.16 -21.61
CA SER A 176 34.62 6.38 -22.43
C SER A 176 36.01 6.17 -21.82
N ALA A 177 36.41 6.96 -20.82
CA ALA A 177 37.69 6.85 -20.12
C ALA A 177 37.59 6.05 -18.80
N CYS A 178 36.39 5.61 -18.43
CA CYS A 178 36.10 4.88 -17.20
C CYS A 178 36.48 3.39 -17.33
N THR A 179 37.76 3.07 -17.18
CA THR A 179 38.26 1.68 -17.16
C THR A 179 38.68 1.25 -15.74
N MET A 180 38.76 -0.06 -15.49
CA MET A 180 39.28 -0.59 -14.21
C MET A 180 40.71 -0.14 -13.91
N ARG A 181 41.53 0.13 -14.93
CA ARG A 181 42.88 0.69 -14.76
C ARG A 181 42.82 2.14 -14.29
N THR A 182 41.90 2.93 -14.83
CA THR A 182 41.64 4.30 -14.39
C THR A 182 41.20 4.33 -12.93
N LEU A 183 40.32 3.40 -12.52
CA LEU A 183 39.89 3.25 -11.13
C LEU A 183 41.07 2.93 -10.20
N LEU A 184 41.95 2.03 -10.62
CA LEU A 184 43.14 1.66 -9.86
C LEU A 184 44.10 2.84 -9.70
N GLN A 185 44.38 3.58 -10.79
CA GLN A 185 45.20 4.79 -10.74
C GLN A 185 44.55 5.85 -9.85
N TRP A 186 43.24 6.05 -9.94
CA TRP A 186 42.53 7.00 -9.09
C TRP A 186 42.58 6.61 -7.61
N TYR A 187 42.36 5.34 -7.29
CA TYR A 187 42.44 4.84 -5.91
C TYR A 187 43.86 4.95 -5.34
N GLN A 188 44.88 4.77 -6.18
CA GLN A 188 46.28 5.00 -5.81
C GLN A 188 46.59 6.49 -5.62
N ASN A 189 46.10 7.36 -6.51
CA ASN A 189 46.35 8.81 -6.47
C ASN A 189 45.61 9.53 -5.33
N GLU A 190 44.39 9.10 -4.96
CA GLU A 190 43.75 9.58 -3.72
C GLU A 190 44.62 9.28 -2.48
N ASN A 191 45.50 8.27 -2.52
CA ASN A 191 46.46 8.03 -1.45
C ASN A 191 47.67 8.98 -1.47
N GLU A 192 47.98 9.67 -2.58
CA GLU A 192 49.13 10.58 -2.70
C GLU A 192 48.77 12.06 -2.43
N LEU A 193 47.50 12.45 -2.60
CA LEU A 193 47.03 13.84 -2.54
C LEU A 193 46.73 14.41 -1.14
N SER A 194 47.33 13.85 -0.08
CA SER A 194 47.34 14.49 1.25
C SER A 194 48.71 15.13 1.58
N PRO A 195 49.06 16.32 1.06
CA PRO A 195 50.24 17.03 1.50
C PRO A 195 49.87 17.94 2.68
N SER A 196 49.82 17.40 3.91
CA SER A 196 49.96 18.21 5.14
C SER A 196 50.17 17.32 6.37
N LYS A 197 51.44 17.28 6.82
CA LYS A 197 51.98 16.69 8.06
C LYS A 197 51.93 15.17 8.16
N LYS A 198 53.14 14.59 8.20
CA LYS A 198 53.46 13.19 8.47
C LYS A 198 52.75 12.69 9.74
N VAL A 199 51.58 12.09 9.57
CA VAL A 199 51.02 11.10 10.50
C VAL A 199 51.01 9.79 9.73
N LYS A 200 51.66 8.75 10.26
CA LYS A 200 51.62 7.40 9.69
C LYS A 200 50.16 6.91 9.75
N PHE A 201 49.41 7.05 8.66
CA PHE A 201 48.15 6.34 8.49
C PHE A 201 48.47 4.86 8.25
N ASN A 202 48.02 3.98 9.15
CA ASN A 202 48.12 2.54 8.98
C ASN A 202 47.27 2.12 7.75
N LYS A 203 47.64 1.02 7.09
CA LYS A 203 46.87 0.43 5.96
C LYS A 203 45.40 0.12 6.32
N GLU A 204 45.06 0.10 7.60
CA GLU A 204 43.75 -0.23 8.17
C GLU A 204 42.72 0.92 8.07
N ASP A 205 43.15 2.16 7.81
CA ASP A 205 42.24 3.34 7.75
C ASP A 205 41.70 3.65 6.33
N LYS A 206 41.81 2.71 5.38
CA LYS A 206 41.37 2.94 3.99
C LYS A 206 39.91 2.57 3.75
N GLY A 207 39.21 3.46 3.05
CA GLY A 207 37.87 3.25 2.53
C GLY A 207 37.76 2.01 1.63
N LYS A 208 36.74 1.18 1.90
CA LYS A 208 36.33 0.07 1.02
C LYS A 208 35.49 0.58 -0.15
N LEU A 209 35.61 -0.07 -1.29
CA LEU A 209 34.82 0.18 -2.50
C LEU A 209 33.66 -0.80 -2.54
N ILE A 210 32.44 -0.29 -2.35
CA ILE A 210 31.23 -1.09 -2.23
C ILE A 210 30.44 -1.00 -3.54
N ILE A 211 30.15 -2.15 -4.14
CA ILE A 211 29.35 -2.26 -5.35
C ILE A 211 28.03 -2.91 -4.97
N ILE A 212 26.91 -2.22 -5.17
CA ILE A 212 25.57 -2.69 -4.88
C ILE A 212 24.88 -3.00 -6.21
N LEU A 213 24.56 -4.27 -6.45
CA LEU A 213 23.70 -4.70 -7.55
C LEU A 213 22.27 -4.79 -7.05
N LYS A 214 21.42 -3.84 -7.45
CA LYS A 214 20.03 -3.75 -6.96
C LYS A 214 19.19 -4.95 -7.41
N ASP A 215 19.22 -5.25 -8.70
CA ASP A 215 18.34 -6.24 -9.35
C ASP A 215 19.20 -7.37 -9.95
N PHE A 216 19.77 -8.23 -9.10
CA PHE A 216 20.69 -9.28 -9.54
C PHE A 216 20.07 -10.22 -10.59
N GLU A 217 18.80 -10.58 -10.44
CA GLU A 217 18.09 -11.56 -11.28
C GLU A 217 17.75 -11.04 -12.68
N ALA A 218 17.66 -9.71 -12.85
CA ALA A 218 17.34 -9.09 -14.13
C ALA A 218 18.58 -8.90 -15.03
N ILE A 219 19.79 -9.06 -14.47
CA ILE A 219 21.04 -8.92 -15.21
C ILE A 219 21.31 -10.22 -15.99
N SER A 220 21.74 -10.10 -17.25
CA SER A 220 22.10 -11.28 -18.04
C SER A 220 23.26 -12.06 -17.40
N SER A 221 23.12 -13.39 -17.32
CA SER A 221 24.09 -14.28 -16.67
C SER A 221 25.51 -14.15 -17.23
N LYS A 222 25.64 -13.96 -18.54
CA LYS A 222 26.95 -13.76 -19.21
C LYS A 222 27.65 -12.50 -18.71
N VAL A 223 26.96 -11.36 -18.74
CA VAL A 223 27.54 -10.07 -18.30
C VAL A 223 27.93 -10.13 -16.83
N LEU A 224 27.08 -10.73 -15.99
CA LEU A 224 27.34 -10.88 -14.57
C LEU A 224 28.55 -11.77 -14.27
N GLN A 225 28.66 -12.92 -14.94
CA GLN A 225 29.80 -13.83 -14.74
C GLN A 225 31.12 -13.17 -15.14
N ASP A 226 31.17 -12.55 -16.32
CA ASP A 226 32.36 -11.87 -16.79
C ASP A 226 32.69 -10.66 -15.89
N PHE A 227 31.69 -9.92 -15.41
CA PHE A 227 31.87 -8.80 -14.50
C PHE A 227 32.49 -9.24 -13.17
N VAL A 228 31.99 -10.31 -12.56
CA VAL A 228 32.56 -10.86 -11.31
C VAL A 228 33.98 -11.38 -11.54
N GLN A 229 34.26 -12.02 -12.68
CA GLN A 229 35.61 -12.48 -13.02
C GLN A 229 36.59 -11.31 -13.16
N ILE A 230 36.17 -10.21 -13.81
CA ILE A 230 36.98 -9.00 -13.91
C ILE A 230 37.25 -8.43 -12.52
N LEU A 231 36.22 -8.27 -11.68
CA LEU A 231 36.39 -7.79 -10.30
C LEU A 231 37.33 -8.69 -9.50
N SER A 232 37.24 -10.01 -9.68
CA SER A 232 38.09 -11.00 -9.01
C SER A 232 39.58 -10.82 -9.34
N GLY A 233 39.90 -10.38 -10.57
CA GLY A 233 41.27 -10.07 -10.97
C GLY A 233 41.88 -8.86 -10.25
N TYR A 234 41.06 -7.93 -9.74
CA TYR A 234 41.51 -6.70 -9.08
C TYR A 234 41.41 -6.74 -7.55
N VAL A 235 41.00 -7.87 -6.94
CA VAL A 235 40.78 -8.00 -5.48
C VAL A 235 42.04 -7.73 -4.67
N ASN A 236 43.20 -8.20 -5.13
CA ASN A 236 44.47 -7.97 -4.45
C ASN A 236 44.92 -6.50 -4.47
N MET A 237 44.34 -5.68 -5.37
CA MET A 237 44.73 -4.29 -5.60
C MET A 237 43.70 -3.29 -5.07
N LEU A 238 42.43 -3.69 -4.98
CA LEU A 238 41.30 -2.85 -4.58
C LEU A 238 40.47 -3.56 -3.49
N PRO A 239 40.13 -2.90 -2.37
CA PRO A 239 39.29 -3.48 -1.33
C PRO A 239 37.81 -3.45 -1.76
N LEU A 240 37.42 -4.39 -2.62
CA LEU A 240 36.09 -4.52 -3.20
C LEU A 240 35.16 -5.31 -2.26
N VAL A 241 33.95 -4.81 -2.06
CA VAL A 241 32.84 -5.52 -1.40
C VAL A 241 31.63 -5.49 -2.33
N LEU A 242 30.99 -6.64 -2.52
CA LEU A 242 29.82 -6.77 -3.38
C LEU A 242 28.55 -6.96 -2.52
N VAL A 243 27.48 -6.25 -2.84
CA VAL A 243 26.15 -6.44 -2.24
C VAL A 243 25.19 -6.80 -3.35
N LEU A 244 24.53 -7.95 -3.22
CA LEU A 244 23.57 -8.48 -4.19
C LEU A 244 22.16 -8.36 -3.64
N GLY A 245 21.30 -7.58 -4.29
CA GLY A 245 19.86 -7.60 -4.06
C GLY A 245 19.22 -8.79 -4.75
N VAL A 246 18.79 -9.78 -3.97
CA VAL A 246 18.18 -11.02 -4.44
C VAL A 246 16.70 -11.02 -4.06
N ALA A 247 15.82 -11.17 -5.05
CA ALA A 247 14.38 -11.07 -4.85
C ALA A 247 13.74 -12.41 -4.42
N THR A 248 14.22 -13.52 -4.96
CA THR A 248 13.60 -14.85 -4.79
C THR A 248 14.24 -15.68 -3.68
N THR A 249 15.30 -16.43 -4.00
CA THR A 249 15.98 -17.37 -3.11
C THR A 249 17.48 -17.37 -3.39
N LEU A 250 18.27 -17.91 -2.46
CA LEU A 250 19.72 -18.02 -2.64
C LEU A 250 20.11 -18.94 -3.83
N SER A 251 19.23 -19.87 -4.23
CA SER A 251 19.46 -20.74 -5.40
C SER A 251 19.55 -19.95 -6.71
N SER A 252 18.91 -18.79 -6.80
CA SER A 252 19.01 -17.93 -7.99
C SER A 252 20.44 -17.43 -8.22
N ILE A 253 21.28 -17.36 -7.17
CA ILE A 253 22.71 -17.08 -7.32
C ILE A 253 23.42 -18.24 -8.00
N SER A 254 23.15 -19.49 -7.59
CA SER A 254 23.76 -20.68 -8.20
C SER A 254 23.26 -20.95 -9.62
N ASP A 255 22.05 -20.51 -9.96
CA ASP A 255 21.48 -20.69 -11.30
C ASP A 255 22.07 -19.66 -12.30
N ASN A 256 22.32 -18.43 -11.85
CA ASN A 256 22.86 -17.36 -12.70
C ASN A 256 24.40 -17.36 -12.77
N LEU A 257 25.08 -17.80 -11.72
CA LEU A 257 26.54 -17.85 -11.66
C LEU A 257 27.05 -19.28 -11.81
N SER A 258 27.99 -19.48 -12.74
CA SER A 258 28.73 -20.73 -12.85
C SER A 258 29.57 -21.01 -11.59
N HIS A 259 29.80 -22.29 -11.30
CA HIS A 259 30.57 -22.72 -10.12
C HIS A 259 31.99 -22.11 -10.07
N SER A 260 32.62 -21.91 -11.23
CA SER A 260 33.90 -21.22 -11.36
C SER A 260 33.86 -19.78 -10.84
N THR A 261 32.75 -19.07 -11.06
CA THR A 261 32.57 -17.69 -10.63
C THR A 261 32.14 -17.63 -9.17
N THR A 262 31.24 -18.52 -8.74
CA THR A 262 30.78 -18.60 -7.33
C THR A 262 31.92 -18.91 -6.36
N SER A 263 32.88 -19.75 -6.76
CA SER A 263 34.08 -20.03 -5.94
C SER A 263 35.00 -18.82 -5.68
N ARG A 264 34.82 -17.73 -6.45
CA ARG A 264 35.52 -16.44 -6.26
C ARG A 264 34.79 -15.51 -5.29
N LEU A 265 33.58 -15.85 -4.86
CA LEU A 265 32.76 -15.05 -3.96
C LEU A 265 32.74 -15.67 -2.57
N CYS A 266 32.91 -14.85 -1.53
CA CYS A 266 32.65 -15.23 -0.15
C CYS A 266 31.27 -14.72 0.25
N LEU A 267 30.25 -15.57 0.06
CA LEU A 267 28.85 -15.22 0.25
C LEU A 267 28.44 -15.28 1.73
N LYS A 268 27.84 -14.20 2.23
CA LYS A 268 27.09 -14.17 3.49
C LYS A 268 25.67 -13.70 3.21
N SER A 269 24.68 -14.48 3.63
CA SER A 269 23.27 -14.15 3.42
C SER A 269 22.74 -13.25 4.53
N PHE A 270 22.00 -12.22 4.15
CA PHE A 270 21.22 -11.34 5.02
C PHE A 270 19.76 -11.41 4.60
N GLN A 271 18.87 -11.57 5.56
CA GLN A 271 17.45 -11.70 5.27
C GLN A 271 16.70 -10.46 5.74
N SER A 272 16.04 -9.79 4.80
CA SER A 272 15.08 -8.73 5.12
C SER A 272 13.80 -9.32 5.68
N GLN A 273 13.07 -8.51 6.45
CA GLN A 273 11.74 -8.89 6.89
C GLN A 273 10.78 -9.01 5.69
N PRO A 274 9.78 -9.91 5.73
CA PRO A 274 8.80 -10.00 4.65
C PRO A 274 7.97 -8.73 4.50
N SER A 275 7.52 -8.40 3.29
CA SER A 275 6.67 -7.21 3.02
C SER A 275 5.39 -7.18 3.85
N VAL A 276 4.81 -8.34 4.16
CA VAL A 276 3.63 -8.46 5.04
C VAL A 276 3.93 -7.97 6.47
N TYR A 277 5.15 -8.18 6.95
CA TYR A 277 5.60 -7.67 8.25
C TYR A 277 5.70 -6.14 8.22
N PHE A 278 6.32 -5.57 7.17
CA PHE A 278 6.38 -4.12 6.97
C PHE A 278 4.98 -3.50 6.95
N LEU A 279 4.06 -4.05 6.15
CA LEU A 279 2.68 -3.57 6.10
C LEU A 279 2.00 -3.62 7.47
N ASN A 280 2.12 -4.73 8.21
CA ASN A 280 1.51 -4.85 9.53
C ASN A 280 2.08 -3.85 10.53
N ASN A 281 3.39 -3.62 10.50
CA ASN A 281 4.02 -2.66 11.38
C ASN A 281 3.59 -1.22 11.03
N THR A 282 3.59 -0.87 9.74
CA THR A 282 3.09 0.41 9.22
C THR A 282 1.63 0.64 9.62
N LEU A 283 0.78 -0.35 9.41
CA LEU A 283 -0.64 -0.27 9.79
C LEU A 283 -0.82 -0.08 11.28
N ASN A 284 -0.20 -0.92 12.12
CA ASN A 284 -0.40 -0.89 13.56
C ASN A 284 0.16 0.39 14.21
N LYS A 285 1.31 0.89 13.74
CA LYS A 285 1.95 2.08 14.31
C LYS A 285 1.41 3.40 13.77
N VAL A 286 0.97 3.45 12.51
CA VAL A 286 0.58 4.71 11.84
C VAL A 286 -0.93 4.84 11.71
N PHE A 287 -1.59 3.90 11.04
CA PHE A 287 -3.00 4.04 10.64
C PHE A 287 -4.00 3.54 11.68
N LEU A 288 -3.67 2.46 12.40
CA LEU A 288 -4.47 1.86 13.47
C LEU A 288 -4.10 2.44 14.84
N SER A 289 -3.67 3.70 14.87
CA SER A 289 -3.38 4.44 16.09
C SER A 289 -4.53 5.41 16.40
N PRO A 290 -4.92 5.58 17.68
CA PRO A 290 -5.89 6.59 18.08
C PRO A 290 -5.43 8.02 17.79
N ASP A 291 -4.11 8.24 17.62
CA ASP A 291 -3.53 9.55 17.36
C ASP A 291 -3.67 9.95 15.89
N CYS A 292 -4.05 9.02 15.00
CA CYS A 292 -4.27 9.34 13.59
C CYS A 292 -5.61 10.07 13.43
N PRO A 293 -5.62 11.32 12.96
CA PRO A 293 -6.85 12.08 12.86
C PRO A 293 -7.80 11.49 11.82
N PHE A 294 -7.26 10.93 10.75
CA PHE A 294 -7.95 10.35 9.61
C PHE A 294 -8.07 8.82 9.71
N GLN A 295 -9.20 8.25 9.27
CA GLN A 295 -9.46 6.82 9.26
C GLN A 295 -10.11 6.35 7.96
N LEU A 296 -9.87 5.08 7.63
CA LEU A 296 -10.44 4.42 6.45
C LEU A 296 -11.61 3.53 6.86
N SER A 297 -12.63 3.44 6.01
CA SER A 297 -13.67 2.44 6.22
C SER A 297 -13.14 1.01 6.11
N GLY A 298 -13.83 0.08 6.79
CA GLY A 298 -13.48 -1.34 6.74
C GLY A 298 -13.50 -1.92 5.32
N LYS A 299 -14.40 -1.45 4.44
CA LYS A 299 -14.48 -1.89 3.05
C LYS A 299 -13.28 -1.43 2.21
N LEU A 300 -12.94 -0.14 2.26
CA LEU A 300 -11.79 0.41 1.53
C LEU A 300 -10.49 -0.20 2.06
N PHE A 301 -10.39 -0.34 3.37
CA PHE A 301 -9.24 -0.97 4.02
C PHE A 301 -9.06 -2.44 3.60
N LYS A 302 -10.16 -3.21 3.56
CA LYS A 302 -10.15 -4.60 3.03
C LYS A 302 -9.75 -4.63 1.55
N PHE A 303 -10.23 -3.68 0.76
CA PHE A 303 -9.86 -3.58 -0.65
C PHE A 303 -8.35 -3.35 -0.84
N PHE A 304 -7.76 -2.35 -0.18
CA PHE A 304 -6.33 -2.09 -0.29
C PHE A 304 -5.47 -3.23 0.26
N THR A 305 -5.93 -3.88 1.34
CA THR A 305 -5.25 -5.07 1.89
C THR A 305 -5.28 -6.23 0.88
N ASN A 306 -6.41 -6.45 0.20
CA ASN A 306 -6.52 -7.45 -0.85
C ASN A 306 -5.63 -7.12 -2.05
N VAL A 307 -5.57 -5.84 -2.47
CA VAL A 307 -4.69 -5.40 -3.56
C VAL A 307 -3.24 -5.73 -3.22
N PHE A 308 -2.81 -5.40 -2.00
CA PHE A 308 -1.47 -5.69 -1.51
C PHE A 308 -1.18 -7.20 -1.48
N LEU A 309 -2.06 -8.01 -0.87
CA LEU A 309 -1.82 -9.44 -0.67
C LEU A 309 -1.91 -10.29 -1.95
N PHE A 310 -2.76 -9.89 -2.90
CA PHE A 310 -3.03 -10.69 -4.10
C PHE A 310 -2.29 -10.19 -5.35
N TYR A 311 -1.78 -8.95 -5.39
CA TYR A 311 -1.23 -8.37 -6.62
C TYR A 311 0.25 -7.98 -6.55
N ASP A 312 0.66 -7.13 -5.60
CA ASP A 312 1.96 -6.44 -5.71
C ASP A 312 2.86 -6.47 -4.47
N PHE A 313 2.33 -6.84 -3.29
CA PHE A 313 3.02 -6.79 -2.00
C PHE A 313 3.72 -5.45 -1.69
N SER A 314 3.45 -4.34 -2.41
CA SER A 314 4.21 -3.09 -2.29
C SER A 314 3.63 -2.18 -1.21
N VAL A 315 4.46 -1.84 -0.21
CA VAL A 315 4.03 -0.92 0.87
C VAL A 315 3.95 0.50 0.35
N ASN A 316 4.85 0.91 -0.56
CA ASN A 316 4.78 2.24 -1.16
C ASN A 316 3.47 2.42 -1.95
N ARG A 317 3.05 1.45 -2.76
CA ARG A 317 1.76 1.57 -3.48
C ARG A 317 0.58 1.64 -2.51
N PHE A 318 0.61 0.86 -1.42
CA PHE A 318 -0.39 0.95 -0.37
C PHE A 318 -0.43 2.36 0.25
N THR A 319 0.72 2.92 0.60
CA THR A 319 0.87 4.28 1.13
C THR A 319 0.40 5.34 0.14
N GLN A 320 0.70 5.23 -1.16
CA GLN A 320 0.18 6.15 -2.19
C GLN A 320 -1.33 6.02 -2.36
N GLY A 321 -1.88 4.81 -2.24
CA GLY A 321 -3.32 4.58 -2.25
C GLY A 321 -4.02 5.29 -1.09
N ILE A 322 -3.46 5.18 0.12
CA ILE A 322 -3.96 5.93 1.28
C ILE A 322 -3.77 7.44 1.08
N LYS A 323 -2.61 7.89 0.57
CA LYS A 323 -2.38 9.31 0.24
C LYS A 323 -3.47 9.87 -0.65
N TYR A 324 -3.87 9.10 -1.66
CA TYR A 324 -4.96 9.46 -2.56
C TYR A 324 -6.30 9.54 -1.82
N CYS A 325 -6.60 8.56 -0.95
CA CYS A 325 -7.81 8.60 -0.13
C CYS A 325 -7.85 9.81 0.81
N VAL A 326 -6.72 10.16 1.46
CA VAL A 326 -6.63 11.37 2.28
C VAL A 326 -6.87 12.59 1.40
N MET A 327 -6.24 12.68 0.22
CA MET A 327 -6.43 13.80 -0.69
C MET A 327 -7.89 13.95 -1.14
N GLU A 328 -8.55 12.84 -1.49
CA GLU A 328 -9.95 12.84 -1.90
C GLU A 328 -10.88 13.23 -0.74
N HIS A 329 -10.62 12.71 0.46
CA HIS A 329 -11.37 13.05 1.68
C HIS A 329 -11.37 14.56 1.97
N PHE A 330 -10.19 15.18 1.93
CA PHE A 330 -10.07 16.62 2.15
C PHE A 330 -10.67 17.44 1.00
N ARG A 331 -10.56 16.96 -0.24
CA ARG A 331 -11.11 17.66 -1.41
C ARG A 331 -12.64 17.59 -1.46
N GLU A 332 -13.24 16.43 -1.21
CA GLU A 332 -14.70 16.24 -1.20
C GLU A 332 -15.33 16.85 0.06
N GLY A 333 -14.66 16.68 1.21
CA GLY A 333 -15.07 17.26 2.48
C GLY A 333 -14.85 18.77 2.60
N GLY A 334 -14.10 19.38 1.68
CA GLY A 334 -13.89 20.82 1.62
C GLY A 334 -13.36 21.44 2.91
N SER A 335 -13.81 22.66 3.21
CA SER A 335 -13.36 23.47 4.35
C SER A 335 -13.61 22.80 5.71
N ILE A 336 -14.73 22.09 5.88
CA ILE A 336 -15.12 21.55 7.18
C ILE A 336 -14.19 20.42 7.63
N VAL A 337 -13.83 19.52 6.71
CA VAL A 337 -12.86 18.44 6.97
C VAL A 337 -11.46 19.02 7.16
N GLY A 338 -11.07 20.02 6.35
CA GLY A 338 -9.82 20.76 6.51
C GLY A 338 -9.59 21.30 7.93
N LEU A 339 -10.66 21.77 8.56
CA LEU A 339 -10.63 22.45 9.85
C LEU A 339 -10.83 21.50 11.04
N LEU A 340 -11.70 20.50 10.91
CA LEU A 340 -12.09 19.60 12.00
C LEU A 340 -11.33 18.28 12.03
N CYS A 341 -10.72 17.84 10.93
CA CYS A 341 -9.87 16.65 10.94
C CYS A 341 -8.47 17.02 11.45
N CYS A 342 -8.34 17.29 12.75
CA CYS A 342 -7.09 17.70 13.41
C CYS A 342 -6.94 17.02 14.78
N SER A 343 -5.78 17.21 15.41
CA SER A 343 -5.52 16.79 16.79
C SER A 343 -6.42 17.52 17.80
N GLU A 344 -6.61 16.95 18.99
CA GLU A 344 -7.57 17.46 20.00
C GLU A 344 -7.29 18.90 20.44
N ASP A 345 -6.01 19.29 20.50
CA ASP A 345 -5.57 20.62 20.94
C ASP A 345 -5.98 21.72 19.95
N ASP A 346 -6.14 21.39 18.67
CA ASP A 346 -6.47 22.35 17.62
C ASP A 346 -7.97 22.62 17.50
N PHE A 347 -8.83 21.80 18.12
CA PHE A 347 -10.29 21.90 17.95
C PHE A 347 -10.87 23.24 18.42
N GLU A 348 -10.43 23.74 19.57
CA GLU A 348 -10.93 25.01 20.11
C GLU A 348 -10.62 26.18 19.17
N HIS A 349 -9.39 26.24 18.67
CA HIS A 349 -8.93 27.27 17.75
C HIS A 349 -9.64 27.19 16.39
N ASN A 350 -9.79 25.97 15.88
CA ASN A 350 -10.38 25.73 14.58
C ASN A 350 -11.89 25.98 14.58
N ILE A 351 -12.61 25.64 15.64
CA ILE A 351 -14.04 25.95 15.79
C ILE A 351 -14.27 27.45 15.94
N ALA A 352 -13.37 28.17 16.62
CA ALA A 352 -13.45 29.63 16.71
C ALA A 352 -13.34 30.32 15.34
N LYS A 353 -12.55 29.76 14.41
CA LYS A 353 -12.36 30.27 13.04
C LYS A 353 -13.53 29.96 12.08
N MET A 354 -14.57 29.26 12.51
CA MET A 354 -15.68 28.89 11.62
C MET A 354 -16.56 30.09 11.24
N ASN A 355 -16.80 30.23 9.94
CA ASN A 355 -17.74 31.17 9.36
C ASN A 355 -19.15 30.55 9.25
N HIS A 356 -20.17 31.37 8.98
CA HIS A 356 -21.56 30.93 8.78
C HIS A 356 -21.68 29.78 7.77
N ASN A 357 -21.02 29.88 6.62
CA ASN A 357 -21.05 28.83 5.58
C ASN A 357 -20.52 27.48 6.08
N HIS A 358 -19.49 27.48 6.94
CA HIS A 358 -18.95 26.25 7.51
C HIS A 358 -19.94 25.61 8.50
N LEU A 359 -20.72 26.43 9.21
CA LEU A 359 -21.76 25.94 10.12
C LEU A 359 -22.95 25.36 9.34
N GLU A 360 -23.32 25.95 8.20
CA GLU A 360 -24.32 25.35 7.31
C GLU A 360 -23.85 24.01 6.76
N GLU A 361 -22.59 23.90 6.32
CA GLU A 361 -22.01 22.64 5.86
C GLU A 361 -22.06 21.57 6.96
N LEU A 362 -21.71 21.94 8.20
CA LEU A 362 -21.79 21.07 9.37
C LEU A 362 -23.24 20.64 9.66
N ARG A 363 -24.22 21.54 9.51
CA ARG A 363 -25.66 21.24 9.64
C ARG A 363 -26.17 20.29 8.56
N ARG A 364 -25.56 20.28 7.37
CA ARG A 364 -25.93 19.40 6.26
C ARG A 364 -25.47 17.95 6.46
N ILE A 365 -24.55 17.68 7.38
CA ILE A 365 -24.04 16.33 7.66
C ILE A 365 -25.16 15.45 8.23
N ASP A 366 -25.34 14.25 7.67
CA ASP A 366 -26.46 13.37 8.03
C ASP A 366 -26.38 12.85 9.46
N SER A 367 -25.19 12.61 10.01
CA SER A 367 -25.03 12.28 11.44
C SER A 367 -25.59 13.37 12.35
N PHE A 368 -25.40 14.63 11.97
CA PHE A 368 -25.81 15.77 12.79
C PHE A 368 -27.32 16.00 12.69
N LYS A 369 -27.92 15.86 11.50
CA LYS A 369 -29.38 15.87 11.34
C LYS A 369 -30.05 14.82 12.25
N LYS A 370 -29.54 13.59 12.23
CA LYS A 370 -30.07 12.51 13.10
C LYS A 370 -29.81 12.73 14.58
N HIS A 371 -28.74 13.44 14.93
CA HIS A 371 -28.51 13.85 16.32
C HIS A 371 -29.56 14.86 16.77
N ILE A 372 -29.85 15.87 15.93
CA ILE A 372 -30.90 16.86 16.18
C ILE A 372 -32.27 16.17 16.32
N GLU A 373 -32.62 15.25 15.42
CA GLU A 373 -33.89 14.50 15.49
C GLU A 373 -34.09 13.71 16.80
N ARG A 374 -33.01 13.38 17.52
CA ARG A 374 -33.08 12.68 18.81
C ARG A 374 -33.20 13.62 20.01
N LEU A 375 -32.80 14.88 19.85
CA LEU A 375 -32.92 15.85 20.91
C LEU A 375 -34.42 16.12 21.11
N LYS A 376 -34.91 15.89 22.33
CA LYS A 376 -36.33 16.07 22.67
C LYS A 376 -36.68 17.51 23.05
N ASP A 377 -35.67 18.38 23.16
CA ASP A 377 -35.83 19.78 23.56
C ASP A 377 -35.93 20.68 22.33
N ASP A 378 -37.16 21.03 21.94
CA ASP A 378 -37.45 21.89 20.77
C ASP A 378 -36.71 23.24 20.85
N GLN A 379 -36.52 23.79 22.06
CA GLN A 379 -35.77 25.04 22.26
C GLN A 379 -34.27 24.90 21.97
N LEU A 380 -33.68 23.74 22.26
CA LEU A 380 -32.27 23.48 21.94
C LEU A 380 -32.11 23.17 20.44
N VAL A 381 -33.11 22.53 19.83
CA VAL A 381 -33.14 22.32 18.37
C VAL A 381 -33.20 23.66 17.64
N ASP A 382 -34.09 24.56 18.04
CA ASP A 382 -34.20 25.90 17.45
C ASP A 382 -32.93 26.72 17.66
N ALA A 383 -32.28 26.60 18.82
CA ALA A 383 -30.99 27.24 19.08
C ALA A 383 -29.87 26.66 18.20
N LEU A 384 -29.80 25.34 17.99
CA LEU A 384 -28.76 24.73 17.15
C LEU A 384 -28.95 25.00 15.66
N LEU A 385 -30.18 25.26 15.23
CA LEU A 385 -30.48 25.61 13.84
C LEU A 385 -30.25 27.09 13.53
N ASN A 386 -30.51 27.98 14.50
CA ASN A 386 -30.50 29.43 14.27
C ASN A 386 -29.31 30.16 14.92
N ASP A 387 -28.79 29.68 16.05
CA ASP A 387 -27.68 30.30 16.78
C ASP A 387 -26.32 29.66 16.42
N GLU A 388 -25.39 30.49 15.95
CA GLU A 388 -24.04 30.09 15.56
C GLU A 388 -23.19 29.68 16.78
N ASP A 389 -23.31 30.39 17.90
CA ASP A 389 -22.49 30.15 19.08
C ASP A 389 -22.91 28.87 19.82
N ALA A 390 -24.21 28.60 19.84
CA ALA A 390 -24.75 27.32 20.32
C ALA A 390 -24.24 26.15 19.46
N THR A 391 -24.28 26.30 18.13
CA THR A 391 -23.79 25.29 17.18
C THR A 391 -22.30 25.00 17.40
N LYS A 392 -21.47 26.04 17.57
CA LYS A 392 -20.02 25.91 17.82
C LYS A 392 -19.72 25.16 19.13
N LYS A 393 -20.44 25.49 20.21
CA LYS A 393 -20.27 24.82 21.51
C LYS A 393 -20.65 23.35 21.47
N GLU A 394 -21.78 23.03 20.83
CA GLU A 394 -22.21 21.62 20.72
C GLU A 394 -21.31 20.84 19.77
N ALA A 395 -20.85 21.44 18.66
CA ALA A 395 -19.88 20.82 17.76
C ALA A 395 -18.58 20.44 18.49
N LEU A 396 -18.06 21.33 19.33
CA LEU A 396 -16.87 21.06 20.14
C LEU A 396 -17.06 19.88 21.10
N LYS A 397 -18.22 19.82 21.76
CA LYS A 397 -18.57 18.73 22.67
C LYS A 397 -18.68 17.39 21.92
N LEU A 398 -19.36 17.38 20.76
CA LEU A 398 -19.53 16.20 19.93
C LEU A 398 -18.19 15.70 19.35
N MET A 399 -17.30 16.60 18.91
CA MET A 399 -15.97 16.23 18.41
C MET A 399 -15.09 15.61 19.50
N ARG A 400 -15.14 16.12 20.73
CA ARG A 400 -14.45 15.51 21.89
C ARG A 400 -15.01 14.13 22.21
N GLN A 401 -16.33 13.99 22.19
CA GLN A 401 -16.98 12.70 22.38
C GLN A 401 -16.57 11.70 21.29
N LEU A 402 -16.53 12.13 20.02
CA LEU A 402 -16.10 11.31 18.90
C LEU A 402 -14.64 10.84 19.03
N ARG A 403 -13.72 11.72 19.44
CA ARG A 403 -12.34 11.31 19.68
C ARG A 403 -12.22 10.31 20.83
N GLN A 404 -12.98 10.51 21.90
CA GLN A 404 -13.01 9.58 23.02
C GLN A 404 -13.55 8.20 22.59
N THR A 405 -14.63 8.16 21.82
CA THR A 405 -15.23 6.90 21.34
C THR A 405 -14.29 6.17 20.38
N ILE A 406 -13.55 6.88 19.54
CA ILE A 406 -12.48 6.32 18.70
C ILE A 406 -11.37 5.71 19.55
N LYS A 407 -10.90 6.40 20.59
CA LYS A 407 -9.88 5.88 21.52
C LYS A 407 -10.36 4.62 22.25
N GLU A 408 -11.61 4.62 22.72
CA GLU A 408 -12.27 3.46 23.33
C GLU A 408 -12.40 2.29 22.35
N PHE A 409 -12.75 2.57 21.09
CA PHE A 409 -12.87 1.59 20.02
C PHE A 409 -11.52 0.88 19.77
N TYR A 410 -10.43 1.63 19.57
CA TYR A 410 -9.10 1.01 19.34
C TYR A 410 -8.60 0.24 20.56
N LEU A 411 -8.81 0.75 21.77
CA LEU A 411 -8.45 0.04 22.99
C LEU A 411 -9.16 -1.33 23.06
N CYS A 412 -10.47 -1.34 22.82
CA CYS A 412 -11.26 -2.56 22.80
C CYS A 412 -10.86 -3.49 21.66
N LEU A 413 -10.48 -2.95 20.50
CA LEU A 413 -9.98 -3.72 19.37
C LEU A 413 -8.67 -4.43 19.71
N HIS A 414 -7.74 -3.76 20.39
CA HIS A 414 -6.51 -4.37 20.87
C HIS A 414 -6.77 -5.45 21.92
N ILE A 415 -7.72 -5.23 22.85
CA ILE A 415 -8.13 -6.26 23.82
C ILE A 415 -8.67 -7.49 23.09
N LEU A 416 -9.55 -7.29 22.10
CA LEU A 416 -10.11 -8.39 21.33
C LEU A 416 -9.03 -9.13 20.52
N HIS A 417 -8.07 -8.41 19.92
CA HIS A 417 -6.94 -9.02 19.22
C HIS A 417 -6.08 -9.89 20.14
N LEU A 418 -5.79 -9.44 21.37
CA LEU A 418 -5.07 -10.26 22.36
C LEU A 418 -5.83 -11.53 22.76
N LEU A 419 -7.16 -11.47 22.82
CA LEU A 419 -7.99 -12.63 23.12
C LEU A 419 -8.00 -13.64 21.97
N VAL A 420 -8.11 -13.15 20.73
CA VAL A 420 -8.40 -13.96 19.53
C VAL A 420 -7.14 -14.46 18.82
N SER A 421 -6.04 -13.70 18.80
CA SER A 421 -4.85 -13.98 17.97
C SER A 421 -4.22 -15.37 18.17
N GLN A 422 -4.45 -16.01 19.32
CA GLN A 422 -3.91 -17.34 19.67
C GLN A 422 -4.97 -18.45 19.66
N LEU A 423 -6.18 -18.18 19.15
CA LEU A 423 -7.22 -19.19 19.04
C LEU A 423 -6.98 -20.13 17.85
N PRO A 424 -7.32 -21.43 17.98
CA PRO A 424 -7.30 -22.35 16.83
C PRO A 424 -8.31 -21.88 15.78
N ASN A 425 -8.01 -22.12 14.49
CA ASN A 425 -8.79 -21.71 13.32
C ASN A 425 -8.95 -20.19 13.08
N ALA A 426 -8.63 -19.34 14.06
CA ALA A 426 -8.63 -17.86 13.96
C ALA A 426 -9.79 -17.28 13.11
N PRO A 427 -11.06 -17.50 13.50
CA PRO A 427 -12.21 -17.18 12.65
C PRO A 427 -12.35 -15.68 12.36
N LEU A 428 -11.93 -14.80 13.29
CA LEU A 428 -11.89 -13.34 13.09
C LEU A 428 -10.54 -12.81 12.56
N GLY A 429 -9.60 -13.71 12.24
CA GLY A 429 -8.26 -13.37 11.80
C GLY A 429 -7.19 -13.36 12.89
N VAL A 430 -5.93 -13.44 12.46
CA VAL A 430 -4.75 -13.44 13.34
C VAL A 430 -4.21 -12.02 13.54
N GLN A 431 -4.42 -11.15 12.56
CA GLN A 431 -3.82 -9.82 12.52
C GLN A 431 -4.85 -8.75 12.91
N LEU A 432 -4.38 -7.69 13.59
CA LEU A 432 -5.23 -6.57 14.02
C LEU A 432 -6.00 -5.94 12.85
N ARG A 433 -5.38 -5.89 11.67
CA ARG A 433 -5.96 -5.32 10.44
C ARG A 433 -7.21 -6.07 9.96
N GLU A 434 -7.27 -7.38 10.14
CA GLU A 434 -8.41 -8.21 9.74
C GLU A 434 -9.60 -7.93 10.66
N LEU A 435 -9.31 -7.89 11.97
CA LEU A 435 -10.28 -7.53 12.99
C LEU A 435 -10.82 -6.11 12.79
N TYR A 436 -9.95 -5.14 12.50
CA TYR A 436 -10.35 -3.76 12.18
C TYR A 436 -11.30 -3.70 10.99
N ALA A 437 -10.97 -4.41 9.89
CA ALA A 437 -11.79 -4.43 8.69
C ALA A 437 -13.20 -4.98 8.97
N VAL A 438 -13.31 -6.03 9.78
CA VAL A 438 -14.60 -6.60 10.19
C VAL A 438 -15.35 -5.65 11.14
N ALA A 439 -14.65 -5.13 12.16
CA ALA A 439 -15.19 -4.20 13.16
C ALA A 439 -15.83 -2.95 12.56
N MET A 440 -15.16 -2.37 11.56
CA MET A 440 -15.64 -1.16 10.90
C MET A 440 -16.74 -1.43 9.86
N THR A 441 -16.93 -2.68 9.43
CA THR A 441 -17.93 -3.02 8.39
C THR A 441 -19.24 -3.52 9.00
N LYS A 442 -19.18 -4.30 10.07
CA LYS A 442 -20.34 -4.97 10.69
C LYS A 442 -20.19 -5.03 12.21
N ASP A 443 -21.31 -5.11 12.91
CA ASP A 443 -21.35 -5.42 14.34
C ASP A 443 -20.69 -6.79 14.62
N ILE A 444 -19.46 -6.79 15.16
CA ILE A 444 -18.73 -8.04 15.45
C ILE A 444 -19.55 -8.95 16.38
N THR A 445 -20.24 -8.37 17.37
CA THR A 445 -20.96 -9.14 18.39
C THR A 445 -22.11 -9.99 17.84
N ARG A 446 -22.61 -9.65 16.64
CA ARG A 446 -23.68 -10.39 15.96
C ARG A 446 -23.15 -11.47 15.02
N THR A 447 -21.88 -11.40 14.63
CA THR A 447 -21.27 -12.37 13.71
C THR A 447 -21.15 -13.75 14.33
N ASP A 448 -21.28 -14.78 13.51
CA ASP A 448 -21.12 -16.16 13.96
C ASP A 448 -19.66 -16.46 14.33
N ASP A 449 -18.70 -15.83 13.64
CA ASP A 449 -17.26 -15.90 13.93
C ASP A 449 -16.93 -15.45 15.37
N TYR A 450 -17.64 -14.43 15.89
CA TYR A 450 -17.48 -13.97 17.28
C TYR A 450 -18.06 -14.96 18.29
N LYS A 451 -19.18 -15.62 17.96
CA LYS A 451 -19.77 -16.67 18.81
C LYS A 451 -18.86 -17.90 18.84
N GLU A 452 -18.25 -18.25 17.72
CA GLU A 452 -17.23 -19.30 17.65
C GLU A 452 -16.02 -18.93 18.50
N CYS A 453 -15.53 -17.69 18.43
CA CYS A 453 -14.45 -17.22 19.32
C CYS A 453 -14.81 -17.37 20.81
N ARG A 454 -16.05 -17.05 21.20
CA ARG A 454 -16.51 -17.23 22.58
C ARG A 454 -16.44 -18.70 23.00
N GLN A 455 -16.96 -19.60 22.17
CA GLN A 455 -16.92 -21.04 22.43
C GLN A 455 -15.48 -21.53 22.57
N LEU A 456 -14.57 -21.09 21.70
CA LEU A 456 -13.16 -21.46 21.79
C LEU A 456 -12.47 -20.90 23.04
N LEU A 457 -12.82 -19.68 23.47
CA LEU A 457 -12.34 -19.10 24.72
C LEU A 457 -12.86 -19.85 25.95
N GLU A 458 -14.07 -20.41 25.88
CA GLU A 458 -14.61 -21.33 26.89
C GLU A 458 -13.86 -22.66 26.96
N PHE A 459 -12.98 -23.01 26.03
CA PHE A 459 -12.14 -24.21 26.14
C PHE A 459 -10.69 -23.91 26.55
N GLN A 460 -10.34 -22.65 26.77
CA GLN A 460 -8.96 -22.26 27.11
C GLN A 460 -8.57 -22.70 28.53
N ALA A 461 -7.29 -23.07 28.67
CA ALA A 461 -6.68 -23.42 29.96
C ALA A 461 -6.42 -22.18 30.83
N LYS A 462 -6.36 -22.39 32.16
CA LYS A 462 -6.13 -21.35 33.17
C LYS A 462 -4.86 -20.52 32.90
N ASP A 463 -3.74 -21.18 32.63
CA ASP A 463 -2.46 -20.49 32.45
C ASP A 463 -2.45 -19.58 31.22
N GLN A 464 -3.05 -20.03 30.11
CA GLN A 464 -3.16 -19.23 28.89
C GLN A 464 -4.06 -18.00 29.10
N LEU A 465 -5.16 -18.16 29.83
CA LEU A 465 -6.06 -17.05 30.15
C LEU A 465 -5.38 -16.02 31.06
N ILE A 466 -4.62 -16.45 32.06
CA ILE A 466 -3.84 -15.55 32.94
C ILE A 466 -2.74 -14.83 32.14
N MET A 467 -2.05 -15.52 31.23
CA MET A 467 -1.09 -14.87 30.33
C MET A 467 -1.74 -13.80 29.44
N LYS A 468 -2.92 -14.08 28.87
CA LYS A 468 -3.69 -13.09 28.10
C LYS A 468 -4.12 -11.90 28.97
N MET A 469 -4.55 -12.15 30.20
CA MET A 469 -4.89 -11.08 31.15
C MET A 469 -3.72 -10.20 31.53
N ASN A 470 -2.55 -10.78 31.76
CA ASN A 470 -1.34 -10.01 32.04
C ASN A 470 -1.02 -9.07 30.86
N LYS A 471 -1.13 -9.57 29.62
CA LYS A 471 -0.96 -8.74 28.41
C LYS A 471 -2.01 -7.63 28.29
N ILE A 472 -3.27 -7.91 28.63
CA ILE A 472 -4.32 -6.88 28.62
C ILE A 472 -4.03 -5.82 29.69
N ILE A 473 -3.64 -6.22 30.90
CA ILE A 473 -3.32 -5.30 31.99
C ILE A 473 -2.11 -4.42 31.63
N THR A 474 -1.08 -4.97 30.96
CA THR A 474 0.05 -4.16 30.48
C THR A 474 -0.38 -3.11 29.44
N LEU A 475 -1.25 -3.47 28.48
CA LEU A 475 -1.78 -2.50 27.51
C LEU A 475 -2.62 -1.40 28.16
N LEU A 476 -3.39 -1.75 29.21
CA LEU A 476 -4.17 -0.78 29.98
C LEU A 476 -3.27 0.14 30.83
N ASN A 477 -2.10 -0.32 31.27
CA ASN A 477 -1.14 0.51 32.00
C ASN A 477 -0.50 1.58 31.11
N GLU A 478 -0.30 1.28 29.82
CA GLU A 478 0.26 2.21 28.83
C GLU A 478 -0.76 3.30 28.47
N ASN A 479 -2.06 2.96 28.41
CA ASN A 479 -3.15 3.88 28.05
C ASN A 479 -3.90 4.39 29.30
N LYS A 480 -3.28 5.29 30.06
CA LYS A 480 -3.79 5.78 31.36
C LYS A 480 -5.15 6.50 31.34
N SER A 481 -5.66 6.91 30.18
CA SER A 481 -6.73 7.90 30.06
C SER A 481 -8.18 7.37 30.16
N LEU A 482 -8.43 6.06 29.99
CA LEU A 482 -9.78 5.59 29.64
C LEU A 482 -10.41 4.48 30.49
N SER A 483 -9.75 3.90 31.50
CA SER A 483 -10.35 2.72 32.15
C SER A 483 -9.84 2.32 33.55
N GLY A 484 -9.72 3.27 34.48
CA GLY A 484 -9.40 2.94 35.89
C GLY A 484 -10.32 1.85 36.49
N ASN A 485 -11.60 1.86 36.14
CA ASN A 485 -12.58 0.86 36.61
C ASN A 485 -12.42 -0.52 35.95
N LEU A 486 -12.08 -0.57 34.65
CA LEU A 486 -11.83 -1.82 33.94
C LEU A 486 -10.57 -2.51 34.49
N GLN A 487 -9.54 -1.71 34.77
CA GLN A 487 -8.28 -2.19 35.32
C GLN A 487 -8.44 -2.78 36.72
N GLY A 488 -9.22 -2.12 37.59
CA GLY A 488 -9.56 -2.64 38.91
C GLY A 488 -10.29 -3.99 38.82
N ASN A 489 -11.35 -4.05 38.02
CA ASN A 489 -12.14 -5.27 37.84
C ASN A 489 -11.30 -6.41 37.25
N LEU A 490 -10.44 -6.14 36.27
CA LEU A 490 -9.57 -7.18 35.67
C LEU A 490 -8.50 -7.68 36.63
N ARG A 491 -7.96 -6.83 37.52
CA ARG A 491 -7.06 -7.26 38.60
C ARG A 491 -7.79 -8.14 39.62
N ASP A 492 -9.01 -7.80 39.97
CA ASP A 492 -9.85 -8.61 40.86
C ASP A 492 -10.19 -9.96 40.24
N PHE A 493 -10.55 -10.00 38.96
CA PHE A 493 -10.78 -11.25 38.23
C PHE A 493 -9.50 -12.08 38.11
N LYS A 494 -8.33 -11.47 37.92
CA LYS A 494 -7.04 -12.16 37.92
C LYS A 494 -6.77 -12.84 39.27
N ILE A 495 -6.90 -12.10 40.38
CA ILE A 495 -6.69 -12.64 41.73
C ILE A 495 -7.66 -13.81 42.00
N LYS A 496 -8.93 -13.66 41.61
CA LYS A 496 -9.94 -14.72 41.75
C LYS A 496 -9.62 -15.95 40.89
N LEU A 497 -9.10 -15.77 39.68
CA LEU A 497 -8.70 -16.87 38.80
C LEU A 497 -7.44 -17.59 39.30
N GLU A 498 -6.46 -16.87 39.83
CA GLU A 498 -5.26 -17.45 40.44
C GLU A 498 -5.63 -18.32 41.65
N ASN A 499 -6.58 -17.86 42.46
CA ASN A 499 -7.09 -18.57 43.64
C ASN A 499 -8.02 -19.75 43.32
N ALA A 500 -8.69 -19.75 42.16
CA ALA A 500 -9.56 -20.84 41.73
C ALA A 500 -8.72 -22.12 41.44
N GLY A 501 -8.91 -23.17 42.25
CA GLY A 501 -8.18 -24.45 42.13
C GLY A 501 -7.13 -24.74 43.21
N LEU A 502 -6.93 -23.85 44.19
CA LEU A 502 -6.12 -24.15 45.39
C LEU A 502 -6.91 -24.93 46.46
N ASN A 503 -8.24 -25.00 46.34
CA ASN A 503 -9.08 -25.82 47.19
C ASN A 503 -9.03 -27.27 46.71
N GLN A 504 -8.44 -28.17 47.51
CA GLN A 504 -8.47 -29.62 47.26
C GLN A 504 -9.92 -30.09 47.07
N VAL A 505 -10.28 -30.49 45.86
CA VAL A 505 -11.54 -31.19 45.63
C VAL A 505 -11.45 -32.55 46.32
N LYS A 506 -12.12 -32.71 47.47
CA LYS A 506 -12.37 -34.03 48.08
C LYS A 506 -13.30 -34.83 47.17
N ARG A 507 -12.77 -35.41 46.09
CA ARG A 507 -13.50 -36.43 45.33
C ARG A 507 -13.43 -37.73 46.10
N THR A 508 -14.48 -38.04 46.87
CA THR A 508 -14.71 -39.42 47.32
C THR A 508 -14.98 -40.28 46.08
N PRO A 509 -14.20 -41.35 45.83
CA PRO A 509 -14.43 -42.20 44.67
C PRO A 509 -15.70 -43.03 44.89
N VAL A 510 -16.77 -42.71 44.15
CA VAL A 510 -17.95 -43.57 44.07
C VAL A 510 -17.60 -44.74 43.14
N LYS A 511 -17.59 -45.97 43.66
CA LYS A 511 -17.51 -47.19 42.84
C LYS A 511 -18.80 -47.31 42.02
N ILE A 512 -18.69 -47.30 40.70
CA ILE A 512 -19.83 -47.49 39.78
C ILE A 512 -19.71 -48.86 39.13
N GLU A 513 -20.65 -49.76 39.39
CA GLU A 513 -20.82 -50.99 38.60
C GLU A 513 -21.56 -50.68 37.29
N ILE A 514 -20.96 -51.05 36.15
CA ILE A 514 -21.50 -50.79 34.81
C ILE A 514 -21.77 -52.14 34.12
N ARG A 515 -23.02 -52.38 33.70
CA ARG A 515 -23.39 -53.61 32.96
C ARG A 515 -23.73 -53.41 31.47
N LYS A 516 -23.94 -52.17 30.98
CA LYS A 516 -24.17 -51.88 29.54
C LYS A 516 -23.54 -50.56 29.07
N ARG A 517 -22.98 -50.55 27.86
CA ARG A 517 -22.23 -49.43 27.24
C ARG A 517 -23.09 -48.19 26.91
N SER A 518 -24.40 -48.35 26.71
CA SER A 518 -25.34 -47.25 26.47
C SER A 518 -25.63 -46.42 27.73
N GLN A 519 -25.75 -47.09 28.88
CA GLN A 519 -25.94 -46.43 30.19
C GLN A 519 -24.70 -45.63 30.62
N LEU A 520 -23.51 -46.07 30.19
CA LEU A 520 -22.29 -45.31 30.38
C LEU A 520 -22.29 -44.00 29.59
N LYS A 521 -22.70 -44.01 28.32
CA LYS A 521 -22.78 -42.78 27.51
C LYS A 521 -23.78 -41.78 28.10
N GLN A 522 -24.96 -42.23 28.51
CA GLN A 522 -25.94 -41.36 29.17
C GLN A 522 -25.43 -40.81 30.50
N LYS A 523 -24.85 -41.66 31.37
CA LYS A 523 -24.34 -41.21 32.68
C LYS A 523 -23.05 -40.39 32.60
N VAL A 524 -22.23 -40.54 31.56
CA VAL A 524 -21.07 -39.66 31.31
C VAL A 524 -21.53 -38.29 30.83
N VAL A 525 -22.60 -38.22 30.04
CA VAL A 525 -23.25 -36.94 29.69
C VAL A 525 -23.86 -36.28 30.94
N GLU A 526 -24.56 -37.05 31.78
CA GLU A 526 -25.08 -36.55 33.06
C GLU A 526 -23.97 -36.14 34.04
N MET A 527 -22.86 -36.88 34.13
CA MET A 527 -21.72 -36.51 34.99
C MET A 527 -20.90 -35.34 34.42
N GLY A 528 -20.92 -35.11 33.11
CA GLY A 528 -20.39 -33.88 32.50
C GLY A 528 -21.22 -32.63 32.83
N SER A 529 -22.48 -32.81 33.27
CA SER A 529 -23.36 -31.74 33.75
C SER A 529 -23.27 -31.50 35.26
N ILE A 530 -22.61 -32.38 36.03
CA ILE A 530 -22.49 -32.27 37.49
C ILE A 530 -21.21 -31.50 37.84
N GLY A 531 -21.39 -30.18 37.94
CA GLY A 531 -20.47 -29.24 38.56
C GLY A 531 -19.48 -28.63 37.59
N GLN A 532 -19.85 -27.50 36.96
CA GLN A 532 -18.84 -26.58 36.44
C GLN A 532 -17.84 -26.29 37.56
N SER A 533 -16.56 -26.54 37.32
CA SER A 533 -15.52 -26.22 38.30
C SER A 533 -15.57 -24.72 38.66
N GLU A 534 -15.13 -24.33 39.86
CA GLU A 534 -15.06 -22.91 40.26
C GLU A 534 -14.33 -22.06 39.19
N PHE A 535 -13.33 -22.65 38.53
CA PHE A 535 -12.63 -22.04 37.40
C PHE A 535 -13.52 -21.82 36.16
N GLU A 536 -14.36 -22.78 35.80
CA GLU A 536 -15.26 -22.69 34.64
C GLU A 536 -16.33 -21.61 34.83
N GLN A 537 -16.92 -21.53 36.03
CA GLN A 537 -17.89 -20.48 36.38
C GLN A 537 -17.24 -19.09 36.38
N MET A 538 -16.00 -18.99 36.88
CA MET A 538 -15.27 -17.72 36.86
C MET A 538 -14.84 -17.32 35.44
N ARG A 539 -14.50 -18.29 34.58
CA ARG A 539 -14.19 -18.04 33.17
C ARG A 539 -15.41 -17.55 32.41
N THR A 540 -16.58 -18.15 32.58
CA THR A 540 -17.81 -17.66 31.92
C THR A 540 -18.18 -16.27 32.42
N THR A 541 -18.16 -16.03 33.73
CA THR A 541 -18.40 -14.68 34.31
C THR A 541 -17.45 -13.63 33.75
N LEU A 542 -16.18 -13.98 33.61
CA LEU A 542 -15.17 -13.09 33.04
C LEU A 542 -15.40 -12.84 31.54
N LEU A 543 -15.71 -13.88 30.77
CA LEU A 543 -16.03 -13.73 29.35
C LEU A 543 -17.31 -12.91 29.16
N ASP A 544 -18.29 -13.05 30.05
CA ASP A 544 -19.50 -12.24 30.02
C ASP A 544 -19.17 -10.76 30.27
N TYR A 545 -18.36 -10.46 31.29
CA TYR A 545 -17.89 -9.10 31.54
C TYR A 545 -17.10 -8.53 30.34
N LEU A 546 -16.12 -9.27 29.82
CA LEU A 546 -15.29 -8.78 28.72
C LEU A 546 -16.07 -8.67 27.41
N MET A 547 -16.74 -9.74 26.98
CA MET A 547 -17.35 -9.85 25.66
C MET A 547 -18.70 -9.15 25.55
N TYR A 548 -19.48 -9.08 26.64
CA TYR A 548 -20.82 -8.46 26.63
C TYR A 548 -20.83 -7.06 27.26
N ASP A 549 -20.19 -6.85 28.42
CA ASP A 549 -20.27 -5.54 29.07
C ASP A 549 -19.32 -4.51 28.49
N VAL A 550 -18.11 -4.94 28.10
CA VAL A 550 -17.04 -4.05 27.66
C VAL A 550 -17.00 -3.97 26.13
N LEU A 551 -16.76 -5.10 25.45
CA LEU A 551 -16.55 -5.12 24.00
C LEU A 551 -17.81 -4.74 23.22
N ASN A 552 -19.00 -5.17 23.64
CA ASN A 552 -20.25 -4.88 22.92
C ASN A 552 -20.63 -3.39 22.91
N LYS A 553 -20.24 -2.64 23.96
CA LYS A 553 -20.53 -1.20 24.06
C LYS A 553 -19.56 -0.34 23.24
N ALA A 554 -18.35 -0.85 23.00
CA ALA A 554 -17.27 -0.09 22.38
C ALA A 554 -17.00 -0.47 20.91
N LEU A 555 -17.22 -1.73 20.51
CA LEU A 555 -16.95 -2.24 19.16
C LEU A 555 -18.15 -2.11 18.20
N GLN A 556 -19.01 -1.11 18.41
CA GLN A 556 -20.05 -0.82 17.44
C GLN A 556 -19.45 -0.05 16.26
N PRO A 557 -19.76 -0.43 15.00
CA PRO A 557 -19.28 0.29 13.83
C PRO A 557 -19.83 1.72 13.83
N PRO A 558 -19.14 2.65 13.14
CA PRO A 558 -19.65 3.98 12.92
C PRO A 558 -21.01 3.88 12.21
N SER A 559 -22.06 4.31 12.90
CA SER A 559 -23.42 4.29 12.39
C SER A 559 -24.05 5.63 12.66
N THR A 560 -24.73 6.17 11.65
CA THR A 560 -25.53 7.40 11.76
C THR A 560 -26.61 7.28 12.85
N ASN A 561 -26.92 6.04 13.28
CA ASN A 561 -27.95 5.76 14.26
C ASN A 561 -27.48 5.81 15.73
N ASP A 562 -26.17 6.00 16.00
CA ASP A 562 -25.64 6.17 17.36
C ASP A 562 -25.22 7.63 17.60
N SER A 563 -25.58 8.19 18.74
CA SER A 563 -25.24 9.58 19.09
C SER A 563 -23.75 9.74 19.39
N LYS A 564 -23.08 8.66 19.77
CA LYS A 564 -21.65 8.63 20.08
C LYS A 564 -20.76 8.82 18.85
N TRP A 565 -21.29 8.52 17.68
CA TRP A 565 -20.58 8.61 16.41
C TRP A 565 -21.00 9.85 15.61
N CYS A 566 -21.55 10.89 16.23
CA CYS A 566 -21.85 12.12 15.50
C CYS A 566 -20.56 12.72 14.89
N PHE A 567 -20.63 13.19 13.64
CA PHE A 567 -19.52 13.70 12.82
C PHE A 567 -18.46 12.69 12.39
N TRP A 568 -18.75 11.39 12.48
CA TRP A 568 -17.84 10.35 12.02
C TRP A 568 -17.43 10.51 10.54
N GLU A 569 -18.28 11.08 9.68
CA GLU A 569 -18.00 11.37 8.26
C GLU A 569 -16.85 12.36 8.06
N ILE A 570 -16.55 13.19 9.06
CA ILE A 570 -15.43 14.15 9.00
C ILE A 570 -14.08 13.46 9.12
N LEU A 571 -14.04 12.32 9.83
CA LEU A 571 -12.81 11.59 10.13
C LEU A 571 -12.65 10.31 9.29
N ILE A 572 -13.77 9.68 8.92
CA ILE A 572 -13.80 8.37 8.26
C ILE A 572 -14.24 8.50 6.80
N LEU A 573 -13.40 8.01 5.89
CA LEU A 573 -13.74 7.89 4.47
C LEU A 573 -14.50 6.58 4.21
N VAL A 574 -15.78 6.67 3.81
CA VAL A 574 -16.68 5.51 3.72
C VAL A 574 -16.53 4.71 2.43
N GLU A 575 -16.79 5.33 1.29
CA GLU A 575 -16.74 4.66 0.00
C GLU A 575 -16.74 5.74 -1.07
N THR A 576 -15.66 5.81 -1.83
CA THR A 576 -15.48 6.82 -2.87
C THR A 576 -14.97 6.18 -4.16
N GLU A 577 -15.06 6.96 -5.24
CA GLU A 577 -14.42 6.66 -6.53
C GLU A 577 -12.90 6.43 -6.40
N ALA A 578 -12.24 6.77 -5.28
CA ALA A 578 -10.85 6.40 -4.98
C ALA A 578 -10.54 4.96 -5.35
N ARG A 579 -11.45 4.03 -5.05
CA ARG A 579 -11.22 2.61 -5.34
C ARG A 579 -10.90 2.38 -6.82
N HIS A 580 -11.68 3.02 -7.69
CA HIS A 580 -11.56 2.91 -9.15
C HIS A 580 -10.46 3.80 -9.72
N ARG A 581 -10.03 4.84 -9.00
CA ARG A 581 -8.94 5.72 -9.44
C ARG A 581 -7.57 5.20 -9.05
N VAL A 582 -7.43 4.61 -7.86
CA VAL A 582 -6.16 4.01 -7.39
C VAL A 582 -5.88 2.69 -8.11
N VAL A 583 -6.91 1.85 -8.27
CA VAL A 583 -6.80 0.59 -9.02
C VAL A 583 -7.78 0.61 -10.18
N PRO A 584 -7.37 1.17 -11.33
CA PRO A 584 -8.26 1.34 -12.47
C PRO A 584 -8.65 0.00 -13.08
N ARG A 585 -9.96 -0.21 -13.17
CA ARG A 585 -10.54 -1.29 -13.98
C ARG A 585 -10.73 -0.75 -15.38
N ILE A 586 -9.75 -0.92 -16.26
CA ILE A 586 -9.79 -0.34 -17.62
C ILE A 586 -10.74 -1.13 -18.53
N ARG A 587 -10.72 -2.46 -18.44
CA ARG A 587 -11.51 -3.34 -19.34
C ARG A 587 -13.01 -3.29 -19.07
N ALA A 588 -13.43 -3.21 -17.81
CA ALA A 588 -14.86 -3.29 -17.45
C ALA A 588 -15.68 -2.11 -17.98
N PRO A 589 -15.28 -0.84 -17.82
CA PRO A 589 -15.97 0.31 -18.42
C PRO A 589 -16.03 0.25 -19.94
N ILE A 590 -14.95 -0.18 -20.61
CA ILE A 590 -14.96 -0.34 -22.09
C ILE A 590 -15.99 -1.40 -22.49
N HIS A 591 -16.02 -2.54 -21.78
CA HIS A 591 -16.99 -3.59 -22.03
C HIS A 591 -18.44 -3.13 -21.81
N VAL A 592 -18.70 -2.41 -20.70
CA VAL A 592 -20.03 -1.84 -20.41
C VAL A 592 -20.41 -0.79 -21.44
N ALA A 593 -19.47 0.07 -21.88
CA ALA A 593 -19.73 1.09 -22.87
C ALA A 593 -20.10 0.51 -24.25
N LEU A 594 -19.42 -0.56 -24.66
CA LEU A 594 -19.69 -1.23 -25.93
C LEU A 594 -20.95 -2.11 -25.90
N ASN A 595 -21.28 -2.71 -24.75
CA ASN A 595 -22.50 -3.53 -24.61
C ASN A 595 -23.76 -2.71 -24.30
N ASN A 596 -23.65 -1.68 -23.46
CA ASN A 596 -24.76 -0.84 -23.03
C ASN A 596 -24.38 0.65 -23.14
N PRO A 597 -24.44 1.23 -24.35
CA PRO A 597 -24.10 2.64 -24.54
C PRO A 597 -25.03 3.60 -23.78
N HIS A 598 -26.27 3.19 -23.47
CA HIS A 598 -27.21 3.99 -22.69
C HIS A 598 -26.69 4.31 -21.28
N HIS A 599 -25.89 3.43 -20.67
CA HIS A 599 -25.29 3.68 -19.36
C HIS A 599 -24.47 4.98 -19.31
N TYR A 600 -23.80 5.33 -20.40
CA TYR A 600 -22.96 6.53 -20.50
C TYR A 600 -23.64 7.69 -21.25
N LEU A 601 -24.36 7.39 -22.34
CA LEU A 601 -25.00 8.41 -23.17
C LEU A 601 -26.34 8.90 -22.60
N GLN A 602 -26.98 8.13 -21.72
CA GLN A 602 -28.28 8.44 -21.10
C GLN A 602 -29.38 8.82 -22.11
N CYS A 603 -29.31 8.29 -23.33
CA CYS A 603 -30.23 8.60 -24.41
C CYS A 603 -31.45 7.66 -24.43
N ASP A 604 -32.64 8.17 -24.75
CA ASP A 604 -33.87 7.36 -24.80
C ASP A 604 -33.85 6.29 -25.90
N CYS A 605 -33.12 6.52 -27.00
CA CYS A 605 -33.13 5.65 -28.17
C CYS A 605 -32.31 4.36 -28.02
N CYS A 606 -31.38 4.28 -27.06
CA CYS A 606 -30.54 3.10 -26.83
C CYS A 606 -30.93 2.31 -25.58
N LYS A 607 -32.13 2.55 -25.02
CA LYS A 607 -32.62 1.84 -23.85
C LYS A 607 -32.94 0.39 -24.24
N MET A 608 -32.16 -0.55 -23.70
CA MET A 608 -32.33 -1.98 -23.95
C MET A 608 -33.25 -2.61 -22.91
N GLU A 609 -34.08 -3.58 -23.31
CA GLU A 609 -34.89 -4.39 -22.39
C GLU A 609 -34.11 -5.62 -21.88
N SER A 610 -33.16 -6.13 -22.67
CA SER A 610 -32.24 -7.22 -22.32
C SER A 610 -30.81 -6.91 -22.74
N GLU A 611 -29.81 -7.50 -22.07
CA GLU A 611 -28.39 -7.24 -22.35
C GLU A 611 -27.94 -7.72 -23.75
N ASP A 612 -28.59 -8.74 -24.29
CA ASP A 612 -28.27 -9.32 -25.60
C ASP A 612 -28.94 -8.59 -26.77
N GLN A 613 -29.83 -7.63 -26.50
CA GLN A 613 -30.54 -6.91 -27.56
C GLN A 613 -29.58 -6.02 -28.35
N ILE A 614 -29.66 -6.08 -29.68
CA ILE A 614 -28.95 -5.17 -30.59
C ILE A 614 -29.97 -4.21 -31.21
N LEU A 615 -29.86 -2.92 -30.91
CA LEU A 615 -30.75 -1.88 -31.45
C LEU A 615 -30.08 -1.16 -32.62
N PRO A 616 -30.83 -0.80 -33.67
CA PRO A 616 -30.29 -0.08 -34.84
C PRO A 616 -29.87 1.37 -34.52
N THR A 617 -30.35 1.91 -33.40
CA THR A 617 -30.06 3.25 -32.89
C THR A 617 -28.74 3.34 -32.13
N MET A 618 -28.10 2.21 -31.85
CA MET A 618 -26.81 2.16 -31.16
C MET A 618 -25.68 2.72 -32.03
N PRO A 619 -24.58 3.21 -31.41
CA PRO A 619 -23.36 3.56 -32.15
C PRO A 619 -22.81 2.35 -32.93
N ASP A 620 -22.22 2.61 -34.10
CA ASP A 620 -21.75 1.56 -35.03
C ASP A 620 -20.74 0.60 -34.39
N ILE A 621 -19.83 1.12 -33.58
CA ILE A 621 -18.84 0.32 -32.84
C ILE A 621 -19.49 -0.65 -31.85
N CYS A 622 -20.62 -0.27 -31.24
CA CYS A 622 -21.36 -1.12 -30.29
C CYS A 622 -22.07 -2.26 -31.02
N ILE A 623 -22.69 -1.96 -32.18
CA ILE A 623 -23.32 -2.97 -33.03
C ILE A 623 -22.28 -3.96 -33.54
N ALA A 624 -21.16 -3.46 -34.08
CA ALA A 624 -20.05 -4.29 -34.53
C ALA A 624 -19.50 -5.16 -33.38
N TYR A 625 -19.32 -4.59 -32.19
CA TYR A 625 -18.84 -5.31 -31.01
C TYR A 625 -19.75 -6.46 -30.60
N LYS A 626 -21.08 -6.24 -30.53
CA LYS A 626 -22.05 -7.29 -30.18
C LYS A 626 -22.09 -8.41 -31.21
N LEU A 627 -22.07 -8.08 -32.51
CA LEU A 627 -21.94 -9.08 -33.57
C LEU A 627 -20.63 -9.88 -33.45
N HIS A 628 -19.53 -9.21 -33.08
CA HIS A 628 -18.25 -9.87 -32.80
C HIS A 628 -18.34 -10.83 -31.59
N LEU A 629 -19.18 -10.52 -30.58
CA LEU A 629 -19.38 -11.40 -29.43
C LEU A 629 -20.05 -12.72 -29.81
N GLU A 630 -21.06 -12.66 -30.68
CA GLU A 630 -21.80 -13.81 -31.22
C GLU A 630 -20.98 -14.64 -32.22
N SER A 631 -20.02 -14.01 -32.89
CA SER A 631 -19.18 -14.66 -33.89
C SER A 631 -18.12 -15.62 -33.30
N SER A 632 -17.70 -16.58 -34.14
CA SER A 632 -16.64 -17.54 -33.80
C SER A 632 -15.25 -16.87 -33.75
N CYS A 633 -14.22 -17.61 -33.34
CA CYS A 633 -12.84 -17.09 -33.22
C CYS A 633 -12.30 -16.45 -34.50
N LEU A 634 -12.75 -16.93 -35.66
CA LEU A 634 -12.45 -16.38 -36.97
C LEU A 634 -13.73 -15.80 -37.55
N ILE A 635 -13.68 -14.50 -37.84
CA ILE A 635 -14.82 -13.72 -38.31
C ILE A 635 -14.60 -13.46 -39.79
N ASN A 636 -15.51 -13.96 -40.62
CA ASN A 636 -15.53 -13.60 -42.04
C ASN A 636 -16.01 -12.15 -42.17
N MET A 637 -15.18 -11.30 -42.79
CA MET A 637 -15.49 -9.86 -42.95
C MET A 637 -16.75 -9.61 -43.77
N TYR A 638 -17.02 -10.45 -44.77
CA TYR A 638 -18.21 -10.27 -45.61
C TYR A 638 -19.50 -10.59 -44.85
N ASP A 639 -19.54 -11.72 -44.14
CA ASP A 639 -20.72 -12.12 -43.36
C ASP A 639 -20.98 -11.12 -42.23
N TRP A 640 -19.92 -10.60 -41.61
CA TRP A 640 -20.03 -9.60 -40.57
C TRP A 640 -20.59 -8.26 -41.10
N LEU A 641 -20.14 -7.82 -42.28
CA LEU A 641 -20.68 -6.64 -42.95
C LEU A 641 -22.17 -6.82 -43.30
N GLN A 642 -22.56 -8.00 -43.78
CA GLN A 642 -23.96 -8.29 -44.11
C GLN A 642 -24.85 -8.24 -42.86
N SER A 643 -24.41 -8.86 -41.75
CA SER A 643 -25.12 -8.79 -40.47
C SER A 643 -25.24 -7.36 -39.94
N PHE A 644 -24.19 -6.56 -40.07
CA PHE A 644 -24.22 -5.14 -39.70
C PHE A 644 -25.21 -4.34 -40.55
N ASN A 645 -25.24 -4.56 -41.87
CA ASN A 645 -26.15 -3.90 -42.78
C ASN A 645 -27.63 -4.24 -42.49
N LEU A 646 -27.93 -5.50 -42.17
CA LEU A 646 -29.30 -5.93 -41.80
C LEU A 646 -29.83 -5.20 -40.55
N ILE A 647 -28.95 -4.91 -39.60
CA ILE A 647 -29.31 -4.21 -38.37
C ILE A 647 -29.49 -2.71 -38.62
N VAL A 648 -28.53 -2.07 -39.29
CA VAL A 648 -28.54 -0.61 -39.49
C VAL A 648 -29.61 -0.17 -40.51
N ASN A 649 -29.90 -1.01 -41.51
CA ASN A 649 -30.89 -0.73 -42.55
C ASN A 649 -31.97 -1.82 -42.64
N PRO A 650 -32.92 -1.87 -41.69
CA PRO A 650 -33.96 -2.90 -41.66
C PRO A 650 -34.96 -2.81 -42.83
N LYS A 651 -34.97 -1.69 -43.57
CA LYS A 651 -35.83 -1.47 -44.75
C LYS A 651 -35.11 -1.74 -46.08
N GLY A 652 -33.84 -2.14 -46.04
CA GLY A 652 -33.06 -2.48 -47.24
C GLY A 652 -33.51 -3.79 -47.88
N THR A 653 -33.51 -3.85 -49.21
CA THR A 653 -33.83 -5.08 -49.95
C THR A 653 -32.70 -6.10 -49.76
N GLN A 654 -33.03 -7.30 -49.25
CA GLN A 654 -32.06 -8.38 -49.10
C GLN A 654 -31.45 -8.76 -50.46
N GLY A 655 -30.11 -8.79 -50.57
CA GLY A 655 -29.38 -9.20 -51.77
C GLY A 655 -28.92 -8.08 -52.71
N VAL A 656 -29.08 -6.80 -52.34
CA VAL A 656 -28.51 -5.65 -53.08
C VAL A 656 -27.10 -5.32 -52.53
N GLU A 657 -26.22 -4.80 -53.39
CA GLU A 657 -24.93 -4.23 -52.98
C GLU A 657 -25.09 -3.31 -51.76
N VAL A 658 -24.22 -3.48 -50.76
CA VAL A 658 -24.24 -2.69 -49.53
C VAL A 658 -23.95 -1.23 -49.90
N ASP A 659 -24.74 -0.29 -49.38
CA ASP A 659 -24.49 1.14 -49.57
C ASP A 659 -23.05 1.47 -49.14
N GLN A 660 -22.32 2.17 -50.01
CA GLN A 660 -20.92 2.57 -49.79
C GLN A 660 -20.76 3.32 -48.46
N LYS A 661 -21.77 4.07 -48.03
CA LYS A 661 -21.76 4.76 -46.72
C LYS A 661 -21.81 3.79 -45.54
N ILE A 662 -22.63 2.74 -45.63
CA ILE A 662 -22.73 1.70 -44.59
C ILE A 662 -21.45 0.88 -44.56
N GLN A 663 -20.89 0.56 -45.73
CA GLN A 663 -19.59 -0.10 -45.82
C GLN A 663 -18.47 0.72 -45.19
N ALA A 664 -18.44 2.04 -45.41
CA ALA A 664 -17.45 2.93 -44.78
C ALA A 664 -17.61 2.99 -43.26
N ARG A 665 -18.85 3.09 -42.75
CA ARG A 665 -19.16 3.06 -41.31
C ARG A 665 -18.73 1.75 -40.66
N PHE A 666 -19.03 0.62 -41.29
CA PHE A 666 -18.58 -0.69 -40.84
C PHE A 666 -17.04 -0.76 -40.81
N THR A 667 -16.38 -0.34 -41.89
CA THR A 667 -14.90 -0.35 -41.96
C THR A 667 -14.27 0.50 -40.86
N GLN A 668 -14.87 1.66 -40.55
CA GLN A 668 -14.45 2.48 -39.42
C GLN A 668 -14.66 1.76 -38.07
N ALA A 669 -15.83 1.17 -37.83
CA ALA A 669 -16.09 0.42 -36.59
C ALA A 669 -15.13 -0.76 -36.41
N VAL A 670 -14.79 -1.48 -37.49
CA VAL A 670 -13.79 -2.55 -37.48
C VAL A 670 -12.40 -2.01 -37.18
N ALA A 671 -12.00 -0.89 -37.79
CA ALA A 671 -10.71 -0.25 -37.52
C ALA A 671 -10.60 0.22 -36.06
N GLU A 672 -11.67 0.76 -35.49
CA GLU A 672 -11.73 1.15 -34.07
C GLU A 672 -11.64 -0.07 -33.15
N LEU A 673 -12.30 -1.19 -33.49
CA LEU A 673 -12.18 -2.45 -32.73
C LEU A 673 -10.79 -3.09 -32.82
N GLU A 674 -10.11 -2.99 -33.96
CA GLU A 674 -8.72 -3.41 -34.12
C GLU A 674 -7.79 -2.51 -33.31
N PHE A 675 -8.01 -1.19 -33.33
CA PHE A 675 -7.25 -0.22 -32.52
C PHE A 675 -7.39 -0.49 -31.01
N LEU A 676 -8.59 -0.84 -30.55
CA LEU A 676 -8.84 -1.22 -29.15
C LEU A 676 -8.29 -2.61 -28.79
N GLY A 677 -7.84 -3.39 -29.76
CA GLY A 677 -7.24 -4.72 -29.55
C GLY A 677 -8.24 -5.85 -29.31
N PHE A 678 -9.51 -5.69 -29.69
CA PHE A 678 -10.52 -6.75 -29.62
C PHE A 678 -10.34 -7.79 -30.72
N ILE A 679 -9.90 -7.33 -31.90
CA ILE A 679 -9.70 -8.12 -33.11
C ILE A 679 -8.34 -7.80 -33.75
N LYS A 680 -7.87 -8.70 -34.61
CA LYS A 680 -6.65 -8.51 -35.40
C LYS A 680 -6.83 -9.12 -36.79
N SER A 681 -6.23 -8.51 -37.80
CA SER A 681 -6.14 -9.11 -39.14
C SER A 681 -5.49 -10.51 -39.10
N SER A 682 -6.21 -11.50 -39.65
CA SER A 682 -5.70 -12.88 -39.70
C SER A 682 -4.68 -13.03 -40.83
N LYS A 683 -3.52 -13.64 -40.52
CA LYS A 683 -2.57 -14.09 -41.55
C LYS A 683 -2.89 -15.49 -42.08
N ARG A 684 -3.85 -16.19 -41.48
CA ARG A 684 -4.16 -17.61 -41.79
C ARG A 684 -5.18 -17.77 -42.91
N LYS A 685 -6.15 -16.85 -43.00
CA LYS A 685 -7.16 -16.82 -44.06
C LYS A 685 -7.33 -15.39 -44.55
N THR A 686 -7.42 -15.22 -45.87
CA THR A 686 -7.75 -13.95 -46.50
C THR A 686 -9.15 -13.51 -46.08
N ASP A 687 -9.37 -12.22 -45.91
CA ASP A 687 -10.67 -11.61 -45.57
C ASP A 687 -11.29 -12.06 -44.24
N HIS A 688 -10.45 -12.54 -43.31
CA HIS A 688 -10.87 -12.93 -41.97
C HIS A 688 -10.18 -12.08 -40.90
N MET A 689 -10.93 -11.77 -39.85
CA MET A 689 -10.42 -11.20 -38.60
C MET A 689 -10.35 -12.27 -37.52
N GLU A 690 -9.32 -12.22 -36.68
CA GLU A 690 -9.13 -13.08 -35.53
C GLU A 690 -9.52 -12.35 -34.25
N LYS A 691 -10.34 -13.00 -33.42
CA LYS A 691 -10.78 -12.49 -32.11
C LYS A 691 -9.69 -12.66 -31.06
N LEU A 692 -9.30 -11.58 -30.39
CA LEU A 692 -8.25 -11.59 -29.37
C LEU A 692 -8.80 -11.72 -27.95
N THR A 693 -10.06 -11.32 -27.71
CA THR A 693 -10.68 -11.35 -26.38
C THR A 693 -11.98 -12.14 -26.36
N TRP A 694 -12.17 -12.92 -25.31
CA TRP A 694 -13.42 -13.63 -25.04
C TRP A 694 -14.34 -12.74 -24.19
N GLY A 695 -15.57 -12.49 -24.65
CA GLY A 695 -16.60 -11.73 -23.93
C GLY A 695 -17.29 -12.56 -22.85
N GLY A 696 -16.53 -13.23 -22.00
CA GLY A 696 -17.10 -13.88 -20.81
C GLY A 696 -17.58 -12.82 -19.81
N PRO A 697 -18.68 -13.07 -19.07
CA PRO A 697 -19.16 -12.15 -18.05
C PRO A 697 -18.06 -11.92 -17.01
N LEU A 698 -17.66 -10.66 -16.83
CA LEU A 698 -16.73 -10.18 -15.81
C LEU A 698 -17.36 -10.16 -14.41
N HIS A 699 -18.14 -11.20 -14.06
CA HIS A 699 -18.67 -11.41 -12.72
C HIS A 699 -17.88 -12.53 -12.04
N SER A 700 -16.70 -12.21 -11.52
CA SER A 700 -16.01 -12.83 -10.37
C SER A 700 -14.49 -12.70 -10.47
N VAL A 701 -13.93 -11.54 -10.13
CA VAL A 701 -12.67 -11.42 -9.36
C VAL A 701 -12.74 -10.15 -8.48
#